data_AF-A0A2T2N427-F1
#
_entry.id   AF-A0A2T2N427-F1
#
_cell.length_a   1.000
_cell.length_b   1.000
_cell.length_c   1.000
_cell.angle_alpha   90.00
_cell.angle_beta   90.00
_cell.angle_gamma   90.00
#
_symmetry.space_group_name_H-M   'P 1'
#
loop_
_entity.id
_entity.type
_entity.pdbx_description
1 polymer ?
#
loop_
_entity_poly.entity_id
_entity_poly.type
_entity_poly.pdbx_seq_one_letter_code
_entity_poly.pdbx_strand_id
1 'polypeptide(L)'
;MAPPSRARSLPKTTFSATFSKLKTSGYTDSLRPAAPVSSSHYIRTLSWNASGTFIATGAADRTLRIWNPEKTNVKNSTELRTPGVAPSVSLERVAFHPINDNELASCSTDGMVRLWDVRSKASVGEVKVGEQPFTLAWTPDGTELVAGRKDNTLVPIDRATLKPMTEHRQPVQTNQCVFDWSGNFLYLTNGDGCVKTVRYPSFEPYLTLNAHTSSCYAVAMSPSGEYLAAGGGDANVTLWDTQEWICVRALNLTNTPVKSVDFSFDGNYLVAGSEDSSNKDEKKQLHIAHVESGDIVHTIDLANPAVHVAWHPCRYALAYSADSQGLKILLPMSTWPLLSTINPSSFFAIYSRKYPKMNVQAALNPTSLFSAKGLVVVITGGGSGIGLAIASALYQTGASKVYILGRRANVLEDAIKTVESSPAAPKTSTQVLSAITCDVTDIESVNAAVAQIQKETGYVDVLINNAGVTGPNNGRDVYQAESIEQLRDSFLKEWDGWGSAFAINTQSVVGVSAAFLPLLEAANTRRGWAPGKVTGAGNARVQDKSKLAGTGADADDDRLAHIITVASVASFMRKTTAGLAYNATKAGAAHISKVLSTILAEWGVRSNVVCPGPYPSVMTQGINGVYGTSEVPQGRMGDVNDIAGLALFLIGKAGTYINGTVQVTDGGRLAVHPSTY
;
A
#
# COMPACT_ATOMS: atom_id res chain seq x y z
N MET A 1 5.32 5.70 11.01
CA MET A 1 4.22 6.57 10.52
C MET A 1 3.37 5.73 9.58
N ALA A 2 2.04 5.82 9.62
CA ALA A 2 1.22 5.21 8.56
C ALA A 2 1.57 5.87 7.22
N PRO A 3 1.59 5.13 6.10
CA PRO A 3 1.90 5.72 4.81
C PRO A 3 0.90 6.85 4.49
N PRO A 4 1.36 7.96 3.91
CA PRO A 4 0.50 9.09 3.56
C PRO A 4 -0.63 8.63 2.62
N SER A 5 -1.85 9.13 2.85
CA SER A 5 -3.01 8.74 2.06
C SER A 5 -2.88 9.28 0.62
N ARG A 6 -2.74 8.36 -0.33
CA ARG A 6 -2.71 8.67 -1.76
C ARG A 6 -4.12 8.96 -2.27
N ALA A 7 -4.24 9.94 -3.17
CA ALA A 7 -5.46 10.21 -3.90
C ALA A 7 -5.80 9.04 -4.82
N ARG A 8 -7.06 8.96 -5.24
CA ARG A 8 -7.47 8.01 -6.28
C ARG A 8 -6.90 8.44 -7.62
N SER A 9 -6.38 7.50 -8.39
CA SER A 9 -5.99 7.72 -9.79
C SER A 9 -7.15 8.27 -10.62
N LEU A 10 -6.85 9.24 -11.47
CA LEU A 10 -7.77 9.84 -12.42
C LEU A 10 -7.56 9.18 -13.79
N PRO A 11 -8.61 8.61 -14.40
CA PRO A 11 -8.55 8.16 -15.78
C PRO A 11 -8.23 9.30 -16.76
N LYS A 12 -7.57 8.96 -17.87
CA LYS A 12 -7.21 9.89 -18.95
C LYS A 12 -8.37 10.81 -19.37
N THR A 13 -9.58 10.26 -19.51
CA THR A 13 -10.76 10.98 -19.99
C THR A 13 -11.28 12.04 -19.03
N THR A 14 -11.07 11.89 -17.72
CA THR A 14 -11.57 12.82 -16.70
C THR A 14 -10.48 13.70 -16.10
N PHE A 15 -9.21 13.41 -16.42
CA PHE A 15 -8.05 14.12 -15.91
C PHE A 15 -8.13 15.63 -16.17
N SER A 16 -8.21 16.05 -17.43
CA SER A 16 -8.20 17.47 -17.80
C SER A 16 -9.35 18.27 -17.15
N ALA A 17 -10.55 17.69 -17.13
CA ALA A 17 -11.74 18.30 -16.52
C ALA A 17 -11.63 18.44 -14.98
N THR A 18 -10.86 17.56 -14.34
CA THR A 18 -10.63 17.61 -12.89
C THR A 18 -9.45 18.53 -12.56
N PHE A 19 -8.37 18.42 -13.33
CA PHE A 19 -7.12 19.14 -13.12
C PHE A 19 -7.24 20.64 -13.44
N SER A 20 -8.06 21.00 -14.44
CA SER A 20 -8.38 22.41 -14.76
C SER A 20 -9.07 23.17 -13.61
N LYS A 21 -9.64 22.47 -12.62
CA LYS A 21 -10.29 23.09 -11.46
C LYS A 21 -9.29 23.50 -10.36
N LEU A 22 -8.04 23.05 -10.46
CA LEU A 22 -7.00 23.38 -9.48
C LEU A 22 -6.63 24.86 -9.60
N LYS A 23 -6.32 25.50 -8.48
CA LYS A 23 -5.87 26.89 -8.46
C LYS A 23 -4.37 26.95 -8.26
N THR A 24 -3.71 27.75 -9.09
CA THR A 24 -2.30 28.08 -8.94
C THR A 24 -2.10 29.05 -7.78
N SER A 25 -1.37 28.61 -6.77
CA SER A 25 -0.91 29.43 -5.65
C SER A 25 0.55 29.83 -5.86
N GLY A 26 0.90 31.07 -5.52
CA GLY A 26 2.27 31.57 -5.61
C GLY A 26 2.95 31.70 -4.25
N TYR A 27 4.21 31.29 -4.18
CA TYR A 27 5.07 31.26 -3.00
C TYR A 27 6.34 32.04 -3.34
N THR A 28 6.49 33.22 -2.75
CA THR A 28 7.59 34.14 -3.06
C THR A 28 8.47 34.33 -1.83
N ASP A 29 9.78 34.23 -1.99
CA ASP A 29 10.75 34.42 -0.90
C ASP A 29 10.72 35.83 -0.27
N SER A 30 10.16 36.82 -0.98
CA SER A 30 10.00 38.18 -0.48
C SER A 30 8.85 38.30 0.54
N LEU A 31 9.11 39.00 1.65
CA LEU A 31 8.09 39.38 2.64
C LEU A 31 7.07 40.40 2.11
N ARG A 32 7.36 41.07 0.98
CA ARG A 32 6.44 41.97 0.28
C ARG A 32 6.07 41.37 -1.08
N PRO A 33 4.79 41.02 -1.33
CA PRO A 33 4.34 40.35 -2.55
C PRO A 33 4.63 41.10 -3.87
N ALA A 34 4.89 42.41 -3.81
CA ALA A 34 5.15 43.26 -4.99
C ALA A 34 6.58 43.83 -5.03
N ALA A 35 7.46 43.44 -4.10
CA ALA A 35 8.85 43.87 -4.16
C ALA A 35 9.60 43.02 -5.20
N PRO A 36 10.47 43.64 -6.03
CA PRO A 36 11.27 42.90 -6.99
C PRO A 36 12.15 41.90 -6.26
N VAL A 37 12.07 40.64 -6.69
CA VAL A 37 12.96 39.57 -6.28
C VAL A 37 14.33 39.83 -6.94
N SER A 38 15.43 39.63 -6.21
CA SER A 38 16.77 39.84 -6.75
C SER A 38 16.95 39.06 -8.06
N SER A 39 17.60 39.64 -9.06
CA SER A 39 17.95 38.92 -10.30
C SER A 39 18.88 37.73 -10.05
N SER A 40 19.54 37.69 -8.90
CA SER A 40 20.36 36.56 -8.45
C SER A 40 19.54 35.39 -7.88
N HIS A 41 18.24 35.57 -7.65
CA HIS A 41 17.37 34.57 -7.01
C HIS A 41 16.54 33.84 -8.06
N TYR A 42 16.96 32.62 -8.38
CA TYR A 42 16.21 31.67 -9.20
C TYR A 42 16.32 30.27 -8.59
N ILE A 43 15.21 29.52 -8.67
CA ILE A 43 15.08 28.18 -8.10
C ILE A 43 15.82 27.20 -9.02
N ARG A 44 16.70 26.37 -8.45
CA ARG A 44 17.47 25.33 -9.17
C ARG A 44 16.91 23.93 -8.96
N THR A 45 16.01 23.77 -7.99
CA THR A 45 15.59 22.45 -7.54
C THR A 45 14.35 22.55 -6.66
N LEU A 46 13.47 21.57 -6.84
CA LEU A 46 12.27 21.33 -6.05
C LEU A 46 12.35 19.91 -5.49
N SER A 47 11.94 19.71 -4.25
CA SER A 47 11.82 18.37 -3.68
C SER A 47 10.68 18.33 -2.68
N TRP A 48 9.75 17.41 -2.87
CA TRP A 48 8.70 17.09 -1.90
C TRP A 48 9.23 16.14 -0.84
N ASN A 49 8.78 16.27 0.41
CA ASN A 49 8.94 15.19 1.39
C ASN A 49 7.97 14.04 1.08
N ALA A 50 8.21 12.84 1.64
CA ALA A 50 7.47 11.63 1.26
C ALA A 50 5.95 11.77 1.46
N SER A 51 5.50 12.50 2.49
CA SER A 51 4.06 12.77 2.69
C SER A 51 3.46 13.89 1.84
N GLY A 52 4.29 14.72 1.20
CA GLY A 52 3.85 15.92 0.48
C GLY A 52 3.38 17.07 1.40
N THR A 53 3.66 16.97 2.70
CA THR A 53 3.34 18.02 3.68
C THR A 53 4.26 19.23 3.56
N PHE A 54 5.46 19.04 3.04
CA PHE A 54 6.44 20.10 2.78
C PHE A 54 7.06 19.95 1.40
N ILE A 55 7.42 21.10 0.82
CA ILE A 55 8.26 21.17 -0.38
C ILE A 55 9.45 22.09 -0.12
N ALA A 56 10.64 21.64 -0.52
CA ALA A 56 11.87 22.37 -0.42
C ALA A 56 12.18 23.04 -1.77
N THR A 57 12.57 24.31 -1.70
CA THR A 57 13.14 25.06 -2.82
C THR A 57 14.59 25.36 -2.51
N GLY A 58 15.49 25.00 -3.43
CA GLY A 58 16.88 25.40 -3.40
C GLY A 58 17.16 26.45 -4.48
N ALA A 59 17.64 27.62 -4.10
CA ALA A 59 17.92 28.73 -5.01
C ALA A 59 19.41 29.02 -5.17
N ALA A 60 19.79 29.61 -6.30
CA ALA A 60 21.17 29.93 -6.64
C ALA A 60 21.85 30.89 -5.65
N ASP A 61 21.09 31.71 -4.93
CA ASP A 61 21.57 32.66 -3.91
C ASP A 61 21.81 32.03 -2.53
N ARG A 62 21.76 30.69 -2.45
CA ARG A 62 21.91 29.83 -1.25
C ARG A 62 20.66 29.74 -0.40
N THR A 63 19.55 30.33 -0.83
CA THR A 63 18.28 30.18 -0.11
C THR A 63 17.82 28.74 -0.21
N LEU A 64 17.81 28.05 0.93
CA LEU A 64 17.14 26.77 1.11
C LEU A 64 15.88 27.03 1.95
N ARG A 65 14.71 26.87 1.34
CA ARG A 65 13.44 27.16 2.02
C ARG A 65 12.49 26.00 1.94
N ILE A 66 11.83 25.74 3.06
CA ILE A 66 10.81 24.71 3.25
C ILE A 66 9.45 25.39 3.32
N TRP A 67 8.60 25.09 2.35
CA TRP A 67 7.27 25.65 2.22
C TRP A 67 6.22 24.68 2.75
N ASN A 68 5.22 25.24 3.43
CA ASN A 68 3.96 24.55 3.67
C ASN A 68 3.02 24.86 2.48
N PRO A 69 2.63 23.87 1.66
CA PRO A 69 1.77 24.08 0.50
C PRO A 69 0.42 24.71 0.85
N GLU A 70 -0.12 24.50 2.05
CA GLU A 70 -1.41 25.07 2.45
C GLU A 70 -1.31 26.54 2.89
N LYS A 71 -0.08 27.05 3.09
CA LYS A 71 0.18 28.41 3.61
C LYS A 71 1.17 29.15 2.72
N THR A 72 0.63 29.91 1.78
CA THR A 72 1.41 30.62 0.73
C THR A 72 2.32 31.73 1.26
N ASN A 73 1.98 32.35 2.40
CA ASN A 73 2.77 33.45 2.94
C ASN A 73 4.12 32.95 3.48
N VAL A 74 5.22 33.55 3.01
CA VAL A 74 6.60 33.23 3.40
C VAL A 74 6.85 33.21 4.90
N LYS A 75 6.08 33.96 5.71
CA LYS A 75 6.18 33.89 7.19
C LYS A 75 5.85 32.51 7.77
N ASN A 76 5.14 31.67 7.02
CA ASN A 76 4.82 30.29 7.38
C ASN A 76 5.81 29.27 6.82
N SER A 77 6.87 29.72 6.16
CA SER A 77 7.95 28.88 5.66
C SER A 77 9.12 28.83 6.66
N THR A 78 9.96 27.83 6.51
CA THR A 78 11.21 27.71 7.25
C THR A 78 12.38 27.91 6.30
N GLU A 79 13.20 28.93 6.54
CA GLU A 79 14.46 29.09 5.84
C GLU A 79 15.58 28.38 6.61
N LEU A 80 16.31 27.51 5.91
CA LEU A 80 17.50 26.84 6.41
C LEU A 80 18.72 27.57 5.85
N ARG A 81 19.68 27.90 6.72
CA ARG A 81 20.88 28.64 6.33
C ARG A 81 22.12 27.93 6.85
N THR A 82 23.15 27.92 6.02
CA THR A 82 24.49 27.56 6.49
C THR A 82 25.20 28.81 6.99
N PRO A 83 25.57 28.88 8.28
CA PRO A 83 26.31 30.03 8.80
C PRO A 83 27.71 30.12 8.19
N GLY A 84 28.21 31.33 7.96
CA GLY A 84 29.61 31.57 7.56
C GLY A 84 29.98 31.25 6.11
N VAL A 85 29.02 30.93 5.24
CA VAL A 85 29.28 30.62 3.83
C VAL A 85 29.48 31.89 3.00
N ALA A 86 30.48 31.89 2.12
CA ALA A 86 30.80 33.02 1.25
C ALA A 86 29.63 33.36 0.29
N PRO A 87 29.41 34.65 -0.04
CA PRO A 87 28.35 35.08 -0.96
C PRO A 87 28.39 34.47 -2.37
N SER A 88 29.55 34.01 -2.82
CA SER A 88 29.76 33.40 -4.13
C SER A 88 29.33 31.93 -4.21
N VAL A 89 28.97 31.31 -3.08
CA VAL A 89 28.50 29.92 -3.07
C VAL A 89 27.08 29.88 -3.61
N SER A 90 26.74 28.83 -4.34
CA SER A 90 25.39 28.56 -4.84
C SER A 90 24.93 27.19 -4.36
N LEU A 91 23.65 27.08 -4.01
CA LEU A 91 23.02 25.80 -3.72
C LEU A 91 22.59 25.17 -5.05
N GLU A 92 23.02 23.94 -5.30
CA GLU A 92 22.83 23.28 -6.60
C GLU A 92 21.66 22.28 -6.59
N ARG A 93 21.53 21.48 -5.52
CA ARG A 93 20.46 20.49 -5.39
C ARG A 93 19.97 20.35 -3.96
N VAL A 94 18.69 20.02 -3.83
CA VAL A 94 18.04 19.62 -2.58
C VAL A 94 17.26 18.33 -2.82
N ALA A 95 17.28 17.41 -1.86
CA ALA A 95 16.50 16.19 -1.91
C ALA A 95 16.04 15.81 -0.50
N PHE A 96 14.74 15.74 -0.28
CA PHE A 96 14.19 15.15 0.95
C PHE A 96 14.57 13.68 1.06
N HIS A 97 14.74 13.24 2.31
CA HIS A 97 14.90 11.83 2.63
C HIS A 97 13.62 11.09 2.20
N PRO A 98 13.73 9.91 1.55
CA PRO A 98 12.58 9.19 0.98
C PRO A 98 11.59 8.61 2.01
N ILE A 99 11.92 8.66 3.31
CA ILE A 99 11.16 8.03 4.40
C ILE A 99 10.98 9.01 5.57
N ASN A 100 12.03 9.73 5.96
CA ASN A 100 11.97 10.69 7.04
C ASN A 100 11.50 12.07 6.55
N ASP A 101 10.23 12.39 6.76
CA ASP A 101 9.58 13.63 6.29
C ASP A 101 10.21 14.95 6.77
N ASN A 102 11.04 14.91 7.80
CA ASN A 102 11.67 16.10 8.38
C ASN A 102 13.17 16.22 8.06
N GLU A 103 13.72 15.30 7.26
CA GLU A 103 15.14 15.27 6.92
C GLU A 103 15.35 15.46 5.42
N LEU A 104 16.37 16.22 5.06
CA LEU A 104 16.74 16.46 3.66
C LEU A 104 18.23 16.72 3.52
N ALA A 105 18.75 16.48 2.31
CA ALA A 105 20.11 16.79 1.92
C ALA A 105 20.14 17.98 0.96
N SER A 106 21.22 18.76 1.01
CA SER A 106 21.53 19.77 -0.01
C SER A 106 23.00 19.70 -0.41
N CYS A 107 23.32 20.01 -1.67
CA CYS A 107 24.70 20.18 -2.13
C CYS A 107 24.92 21.59 -2.67
N SER A 108 26.14 22.09 -2.54
CA SER A 108 26.50 23.46 -2.88
C SER A 108 27.88 23.54 -3.52
N THR A 109 28.16 24.65 -4.21
CA THR A 109 29.42 24.86 -4.94
C THR A 109 30.67 24.94 -4.04
N ASP A 110 30.49 25.06 -2.73
CA ASP A 110 31.56 25.02 -1.72
C ASP A 110 32.11 23.59 -1.45
N GLY A 111 31.55 22.59 -2.12
CA GLY A 111 32.02 21.22 -2.00
C GLY A 111 31.41 20.41 -0.86
N MET A 112 30.38 20.96 -0.22
CA MET A 112 29.73 20.34 0.91
C MET A 112 28.39 19.73 0.52
N VAL A 113 28.11 18.56 1.10
CA VAL A 113 26.77 18.00 1.23
C VAL A 113 26.34 18.18 2.68
N ARG A 114 25.17 18.79 2.87
CA ARG A 114 24.63 19.11 4.20
C ARG A 114 23.32 18.37 4.41
N LEU A 115 23.19 17.72 5.55
CA LEU A 115 21.96 17.09 6.00
C LEU A 115 21.29 18.00 7.03
N TRP A 116 19.98 18.17 6.90
CA TRP A 116 19.19 19.11 7.67
C TRP A 116 18.04 18.42 8.37
N ASP A 117 17.70 18.88 9.59
CA ASP A 117 16.41 18.59 10.21
C ASP A 117 15.54 19.86 10.19
N VAL A 118 14.37 19.75 9.57
CA VAL A 118 13.43 20.87 9.36
C VAL A 118 12.89 21.42 10.69
N ARG A 119 12.77 20.58 11.73
CA ARG A 119 12.21 20.96 13.03
C ARG A 119 13.24 21.72 13.87
N SER A 120 14.50 21.28 13.84
CA SER A 120 15.60 21.95 14.52
C SER A 120 16.06 23.23 13.80
N LYS A 121 15.74 23.35 12.50
CA LYS A 121 16.19 24.44 11.61
C LYS A 121 17.71 24.52 11.52
N ALA A 122 18.39 23.39 11.70
CA ALA A 122 19.84 23.32 11.74
C ALA A 122 20.36 22.19 10.84
N SER A 123 21.59 22.34 10.38
CA SER A 123 22.36 21.25 9.78
C SER A 123 22.66 20.21 10.87
N VAL A 124 22.21 18.98 10.67
CA VAL A 124 22.49 17.84 11.55
C VAL A 124 23.76 17.08 11.13
N GLY A 125 24.29 17.35 9.94
CA GLY A 125 25.54 16.81 9.46
C GLY A 125 26.07 17.59 8.26
N GLU A 126 27.39 17.67 8.13
CA GLU A 126 28.07 18.24 6.96
C GLU A 126 29.17 17.29 6.50
N VAL A 127 29.21 17.00 5.21
CA VAL A 127 30.16 16.08 4.59
C VAL A 127 30.85 16.81 3.43
N LYS A 128 32.17 16.95 3.51
CA LYS A 128 32.97 17.48 2.41
C LYS A 128 33.20 16.37 1.39
N VAL A 129 32.66 16.54 0.19
CA VAL A 129 32.71 15.52 -0.87
C VAL A 129 33.67 15.85 -2.01
N GLY A 130 34.34 17.01 -1.99
CA GLY A 130 35.21 17.49 -3.08
C GLY A 130 34.63 18.73 -3.75
N GLU A 131 35.12 19.13 -4.92
CA GLU A 131 34.70 20.40 -5.52
C GLU A 131 33.38 20.31 -6.29
N GLN A 132 32.47 21.25 -6.03
CA GLN A 132 31.24 21.51 -6.79
C GLN A 132 30.34 20.27 -7.06
N PRO A 133 29.81 19.61 -6.02
CA PRO A 133 28.69 18.69 -6.17
C PRO A 133 27.44 19.43 -6.69
N PHE A 134 26.73 18.84 -7.64
CA PHE A 134 25.57 19.48 -8.27
C PHE A 134 24.38 18.55 -8.57
N THR A 135 24.53 17.25 -8.33
CA THR A 135 23.41 16.30 -8.28
C THR A 135 23.47 15.46 -7.01
N LEU A 136 22.31 15.01 -6.54
CA LEU A 136 22.11 14.20 -5.35
C LEU A 136 21.05 13.14 -5.63
N ALA A 137 21.26 11.92 -5.14
CA ALA A 137 20.25 10.88 -5.09
C ALA A 137 20.34 10.11 -3.77
N TRP A 138 19.22 9.99 -3.06
CA TRP A 138 19.11 9.10 -1.89
C TRP A 138 18.89 7.66 -2.35
N THR A 139 19.48 6.70 -1.65
CA THR A 139 19.04 5.31 -1.74
C THR A 139 17.57 5.21 -1.29
N PRO A 140 16.75 4.28 -1.82
CA PRO A 140 15.33 4.20 -1.47
C PRO A 140 15.05 3.97 0.02
N ASP A 141 15.96 3.32 0.73
CA ASP A 141 15.91 3.12 2.18
C ASP A 141 16.40 4.34 2.99
N GLY A 142 17.05 5.31 2.32
CA GLY A 142 17.61 6.54 2.88
C GLY A 142 18.82 6.34 3.81
N THR A 143 19.46 5.17 3.76
CA THR A 143 20.67 4.89 4.54
C THR A 143 21.91 5.56 3.95
N GLU A 144 21.91 5.80 2.64
CA GLU A 144 23.02 6.41 1.91
C GLU A 144 22.52 7.43 0.88
N LEU A 145 23.42 8.28 0.41
CA LEU A 145 23.16 9.19 -0.70
C LEU A 145 24.40 9.33 -1.58
N VAL A 146 24.18 9.51 -2.89
CA VAL A 146 25.26 9.71 -3.86
C VAL A 146 25.27 11.16 -4.33
N ALA A 147 26.41 11.83 -4.17
CA ALA A 147 26.66 13.15 -4.71
C ALA A 147 27.48 13.07 -6.00
N GLY A 148 27.02 13.73 -7.07
CA GLY A 148 27.77 13.87 -8.31
C GLY A 148 28.46 15.22 -8.41
N ARG A 149 29.77 15.22 -8.65
CA ARG A 149 30.63 16.39 -8.81
C ARG A 149 30.81 16.79 -10.27
N LYS A 150 31.16 18.06 -10.50
CA LYS A 150 31.48 18.57 -11.86
C LYS A 150 32.74 17.95 -12.47
N ASP A 151 33.62 17.34 -11.68
CA ASP A 151 34.80 16.61 -12.15
C ASP A 151 34.50 15.17 -12.62
N ASN A 152 33.21 14.85 -12.80
CA ASN A 152 32.68 13.54 -13.20
C ASN A 152 32.85 12.46 -12.13
N THR A 153 32.96 12.82 -10.86
CA THR A 153 33.08 11.84 -9.77
C THR A 153 31.77 11.70 -9.01
N LEU A 154 31.36 10.44 -8.78
CA LEU A 154 30.27 10.09 -7.88
C LEU A 154 30.85 9.73 -6.51
N VAL A 155 30.30 10.34 -5.47
CA VAL A 155 30.74 10.16 -4.08
C VAL A 155 29.54 9.67 -3.27
N PRO A 156 29.46 8.36 -2.96
CA PRO A 156 28.52 7.84 -1.97
C PRO A 156 28.82 8.45 -0.60
N ILE A 157 27.80 8.55 0.24
CA ILE A 157 27.89 9.10 1.58
C ILE A 157 27.03 8.22 2.47
N ASP A 158 27.63 7.67 3.51
CA ASP A 158 26.90 6.97 4.54
C ASP A 158 26.23 7.99 5.48
N ARG A 159 24.90 7.94 5.59
CA ARG A 159 24.12 8.91 6.36
C ARG A 159 24.38 8.78 7.86
N ALA A 160 24.61 7.57 8.37
CA ALA A 160 24.74 7.33 9.80
C ALA A 160 26.07 7.84 10.36
N THR A 161 27.15 7.66 9.60
CA THR A 161 28.52 8.02 9.96
C THR A 161 28.93 9.40 9.45
N LEU A 162 28.17 9.96 8.50
CA LEU A 162 28.45 11.25 7.84
C LEU A 162 29.85 11.28 7.19
N LYS A 163 30.21 10.19 6.50
CA LYS A 163 31.51 10.04 5.85
C LYS A 163 31.35 9.77 4.35
N PRO A 164 32.23 10.36 3.52
CA PRO A 164 32.29 10.00 2.11
C PRO A 164 32.77 8.55 1.95
N MET A 165 32.06 7.84 1.08
CA MET A 165 32.31 6.54 0.47
C MET A 165 33.59 6.52 -0.37
N THR A 166 33.89 5.37 -0.98
CA THR A 166 34.86 5.29 -2.08
C THR A 166 34.40 6.17 -3.24
N GLU A 167 35.29 6.98 -3.82
CA GLU A 167 34.97 7.82 -4.97
C GLU A 167 34.96 7.00 -6.28
N HIS A 168 33.98 7.28 -7.15
CA HIS A 168 33.80 6.57 -8.42
C HIS A 168 33.80 7.53 -9.61
N ARG A 169 34.90 7.56 -10.35
CA ARG A 169 35.06 8.44 -11.53
C ARG A 169 34.30 7.89 -12.73
N GLN A 170 33.50 8.75 -13.35
CA GLN A 170 32.73 8.47 -14.55
C GLN A 170 33.46 9.00 -15.80
N PRO A 171 33.30 8.34 -16.96
CA PRO A 171 33.96 8.75 -18.20
C PRO A 171 33.39 10.06 -18.77
N VAL A 172 32.14 10.39 -18.44
CA VAL A 172 31.39 11.56 -18.93
C VAL A 172 30.68 12.20 -17.74
N GLN A 173 30.45 13.51 -17.81
CA GLN A 173 29.71 14.24 -16.79
C GLN A 173 28.30 13.68 -16.58
N THR A 174 27.98 13.38 -15.32
CA THR A 174 26.64 12.98 -14.86
C THR A 174 25.84 14.23 -14.48
N ASN A 175 24.80 14.56 -15.25
CA ASN A 175 23.97 15.75 -15.03
C ASN A 175 22.96 15.56 -13.90
N GLN A 176 22.36 14.37 -13.81
CA GLN A 176 21.44 13.96 -12.77
C GLN A 176 21.56 12.45 -12.55
N CYS A 177 21.36 12.03 -11.30
CA CYS A 177 21.27 10.63 -10.92
C CYS A 177 19.95 10.33 -10.18
N VAL A 178 19.44 9.11 -10.34
CA VAL A 178 18.28 8.59 -9.59
C VAL A 178 18.42 7.08 -9.38
N PHE A 179 18.06 6.59 -8.20
CA PHE A 179 18.06 5.16 -7.89
C PHE A 179 16.82 4.46 -8.45
N ASP A 180 16.95 3.17 -8.74
CA ASP A 180 15.81 2.28 -8.84
C ASP A 180 15.18 2.01 -7.45
N TRP A 181 13.95 1.53 -7.38
CA TRP A 181 13.26 1.31 -6.11
C TRP A 181 13.86 0.19 -5.26
N SER A 182 14.65 -0.71 -5.84
CA SER A 182 15.35 -1.75 -5.07
C SER A 182 16.68 -1.27 -4.48
N GLY A 183 17.21 -0.14 -4.94
CA GLY A 183 18.50 0.41 -4.53
C GLY A 183 19.71 -0.30 -5.14
N ASN A 184 19.49 -1.23 -6.07
CA ASN A 184 20.54 -2.03 -6.72
C ASN A 184 21.15 -1.34 -7.95
N PHE A 185 20.47 -0.35 -8.52
CA PHE A 185 20.89 0.35 -9.72
C PHE A 185 20.76 1.85 -9.57
N LEU A 186 21.75 2.56 -10.13
CA LEU A 186 21.78 4.01 -10.22
C LEU A 186 21.76 4.41 -11.71
N TYR A 187 20.77 5.19 -12.09
CA TYR A 187 20.63 5.75 -13.44
C TYR A 187 21.30 7.11 -13.50
N LEU A 188 22.18 7.30 -14.48
CA LEU A 188 23.05 8.46 -14.65
C LEU A 188 22.76 9.10 -16.00
N THR A 189 22.22 10.31 -16.00
CA THR A 189 22.08 11.09 -17.23
C THR A 189 23.40 11.73 -17.58
N ASN A 190 23.81 11.63 -18.83
CA ASN A 190 25.15 12.05 -19.24
C ASN A 190 25.13 13.12 -20.33
N GLY A 191 26.24 13.87 -20.40
CA GLY A 191 26.46 14.89 -21.44
C GLY A 191 26.49 14.35 -22.88
N ASP A 192 26.70 13.05 -23.07
CA ASP A 192 26.69 12.35 -24.37
C ASP A 192 25.28 11.98 -24.86
N GLY A 193 24.23 12.36 -24.12
CA GLY A 193 22.83 12.07 -24.47
C GLY A 193 22.32 10.72 -23.99
N CYS A 194 23.18 9.94 -23.33
CA CYS A 194 22.82 8.64 -22.80
C CYS A 194 22.29 8.71 -21.36
N VAL A 195 21.51 7.69 -20.99
CA VAL A 195 21.33 7.29 -19.59
C VAL A 195 22.16 6.04 -19.34
N LYS A 196 23.20 6.16 -18.51
CA LYS A 196 24.04 5.01 -18.10
C LYS A 196 23.52 4.45 -16.80
N THR A 197 23.34 3.14 -16.76
CA THR A 197 22.95 2.40 -15.56
C THR A 197 24.17 1.71 -14.99
N VAL A 198 24.41 1.90 -13.70
CA VAL A 198 25.46 1.21 -12.95
C VAL A 198 24.86 0.40 -11.82
N ARG A 199 25.49 -0.72 -11.46
CA ARG A 199 25.15 -1.47 -10.25
C ARG A 199 25.61 -0.71 -9.02
N TYR A 200 24.83 -0.74 -7.95
CA TYR A 200 25.18 -0.16 -6.66
C TYR A 200 25.33 -1.28 -5.62
N PRO A 201 26.34 -1.26 -4.73
CA PRO A 201 27.34 -0.20 -4.52
C PRO A 201 28.63 -0.33 -5.34
N SER A 202 28.73 -1.27 -6.28
CA SER A 202 29.99 -1.52 -7.01
C SER A 202 30.36 -0.47 -8.07
N PHE A 203 29.37 0.29 -8.56
CA PHE A 203 29.46 1.20 -9.71
C PHE A 203 29.90 0.52 -11.01
N GLU A 204 29.72 -0.80 -11.12
CA GLU A 204 29.99 -1.52 -12.36
C GLU A 204 28.97 -1.14 -13.44
N PRO A 205 29.41 -0.82 -14.67
CA PRO A 205 28.50 -0.55 -15.78
C PRO A 205 27.56 -1.72 -16.04
N TYR A 206 26.27 -1.44 -16.18
CA TYR A 206 25.24 -2.45 -16.47
C TYR A 206 24.64 -2.28 -17.86
N LEU A 207 24.12 -1.09 -18.16
CA LEU A 207 23.41 -0.80 -19.40
C LEU A 207 23.62 0.66 -19.81
N THR A 208 23.54 0.94 -21.11
CA THR A 208 23.53 2.31 -21.64
C THR A 208 22.33 2.48 -22.56
N LEU A 209 21.46 3.44 -22.23
CA LEU A 209 20.31 3.83 -23.03
C LEU A 209 20.68 5.05 -23.85
N ASN A 210 20.66 4.94 -25.18
CA ASN A 210 20.87 6.06 -26.08
C ASN A 210 19.59 6.90 -26.17
N ALA A 211 19.34 7.68 -25.13
CA ALA A 211 18.08 8.41 -24.92
C ALA A 211 17.90 9.60 -25.86
N HIS A 212 18.97 10.36 -26.09
CA HIS A 212 18.90 11.64 -26.78
C HIS A 212 20.09 11.85 -27.72
N THR A 213 19.89 12.71 -28.72
CA THR A 213 20.95 13.11 -29.67
C THR A 213 21.81 14.27 -29.15
N SER A 214 21.39 14.85 -28.02
CA SER A 214 22.06 15.93 -27.29
C SER A 214 22.11 15.55 -25.81
N SER A 215 22.84 16.32 -24.98
CA SER A 215 23.02 16.04 -23.55
C SER A 215 21.72 15.68 -22.83
N CYS A 216 21.73 14.60 -22.06
CA CYS A 216 20.61 14.19 -21.23
C CYS A 216 20.72 14.89 -19.88
N TYR A 217 19.69 15.65 -19.48
CA TYR A 217 19.74 16.52 -18.30
C TYR A 217 18.90 16.01 -17.14
N ALA A 218 17.77 15.36 -17.44
CA ALA A 218 16.79 14.98 -16.44
C ALA A 218 16.44 13.50 -16.52
N VAL A 219 16.22 12.88 -15.36
CA VAL A 219 15.74 11.49 -15.27
C VAL A 219 14.80 11.33 -14.09
N ALA A 220 13.75 10.54 -14.28
CA ALA A 220 12.83 10.16 -13.22
C ALA A 220 12.40 8.70 -13.40
N MET A 221 12.33 7.96 -12.30
CA MET A 221 11.75 6.62 -12.24
C MET A 221 10.24 6.74 -11.93
N SER A 222 9.39 5.99 -12.63
CA SER A 222 7.97 5.97 -12.33
C SER A 222 7.72 5.38 -10.93
N PRO A 223 6.68 5.81 -10.19
CA PRO A 223 6.40 5.25 -8.86
C PRO A 223 6.07 3.75 -8.85
N SER A 224 5.66 3.19 -9.99
CA SER A 224 5.47 1.74 -10.18
C SER A 224 6.79 1.01 -10.46
N GLY A 225 7.83 1.73 -10.91
CA GLY A 225 9.09 1.15 -11.36
C GLY A 225 9.04 0.60 -12.79
N GLU A 226 7.90 0.69 -13.48
CA GLU A 226 7.69 0.15 -14.84
C GLU A 226 8.36 1.00 -15.93
N TYR A 227 8.53 2.31 -15.69
CA TYR A 227 9.08 3.21 -16.68
C TYR A 227 10.18 4.10 -16.12
N LEU A 228 11.18 4.38 -16.95
CA LEU A 228 12.18 5.41 -16.74
C LEU A 228 11.97 6.52 -17.78
N ALA A 229 11.75 7.76 -17.32
CA ALA A 229 11.68 8.93 -18.19
C ALA A 229 13.03 9.65 -18.22
N ALA A 230 13.49 10.04 -19.40
CA ALA A 230 14.70 10.83 -19.62
C ALA A 230 14.38 12.09 -20.44
N GLY A 231 14.93 13.23 -20.03
CA GLY A 231 14.75 14.53 -20.68
C GLY A 231 16.07 15.04 -21.28
N GLY A 232 16.03 15.40 -22.57
CA GLY A 232 17.21 15.76 -23.34
C GLY A 232 17.32 17.23 -23.75
N GLY A 233 18.52 17.60 -24.17
CA GLY A 233 18.80 18.88 -24.82
C GLY A 233 18.22 19.02 -26.23
N ASP A 234 17.68 17.94 -26.79
CA ASP A 234 16.94 17.91 -28.05
C ASP A 234 15.44 18.20 -27.87
N ALA A 235 15.06 18.74 -26.70
CA ALA A 235 13.69 19.12 -26.31
C ALA A 235 12.69 17.95 -26.19
N ASN A 236 13.17 16.70 -26.28
CA ASN A 236 12.34 15.52 -26.16
C ASN A 236 12.39 14.91 -24.76
N VAL A 237 11.33 14.18 -24.43
CA VAL A 237 11.28 13.27 -23.28
C VAL A 237 11.14 11.84 -23.80
N THR A 238 12.09 10.96 -23.52
CA THR A 238 12.00 9.54 -23.87
C THR A 238 11.52 8.72 -22.68
N LEU A 239 10.67 7.73 -22.94
CA LEU A 239 10.11 6.82 -21.95
C LEU A 239 10.59 5.41 -22.24
N TRP A 240 11.22 4.79 -21.26
CA TRP A 240 11.86 3.48 -21.37
C TRP A 240 11.17 2.47 -20.47
N ASP A 241 10.80 1.32 -21.02
CA ASP A 241 10.33 0.17 -20.24
C ASP A 241 11.49 -0.41 -19.42
N THR A 242 11.29 -0.69 -18.13
CA THR A 242 12.37 -1.16 -17.25
C THR A 242 12.56 -2.67 -17.24
N GLN A 243 11.65 -3.44 -17.86
CA GLN A 243 11.77 -4.88 -18.02
C GLN A 243 12.57 -5.23 -19.28
N GLU A 244 12.22 -4.59 -20.40
CA GLU A 244 12.81 -4.85 -21.71
C GLU A 244 13.86 -3.81 -22.13
N TRP A 245 13.93 -2.66 -21.45
CA TRP A 245 14.83 -1.55 -21.77
C TRP A 245 14.68 -1.02 -23.20
N ILE A 246 13.45 -1.02 -23.70
CA ILE A 246 13.09 -0.43 -24.98
C ILE A 246 12.47 0.96 -24.77
N CYS A 247 12.79 1.89 -25.67
CA CYS A 247 12.14 3.19 -25.71
C CYS A 247 10.72 3.02 -26.26
N VAL A 248 9.73 3.01 -25.36
CA VAL A 248 8.33 2.83 -25.73
C VAL A 248 7.72 4.09 -26.32
N ARG A 249 8.19 5.28 -25.91
CA ARG A 249 7.70 6.58 -26.42
C ARG A 249 8.78 7.66 -26.43
N ALA A 250 8.63 8.58 -27.38
CA ALA A 250 9.27 9.89 -27.38
C ALA A 250 8.18 10.96 -27.38
N LEU A 251 8.20 11.85 -26.39
CA LEU A 251 7.17 12.84 -26.11
C LEU A 251 7.74 14.25 -26.31
N ASN A 252 7.05 15.04 -27.13
CA ASN A 252 7.38 16.44 -27.39
C ASN A 252 6.56 17.31 -26.43
N LEU A 253 7.01 17.42 -25.18
CA LEU A 253 6.32 18.18 -24.13
C LEU A 253 6.79 19.63 -24.02
N THR A 254 7.88 19.99 -24.70
CA THR A 254 8.50 21.32 -24.67
C THR A 254 9.20 21.57 -26.00
N ASN A 255 9.43 22.84 -26.36
CA ASN A 255 10.18 23.21 -27.56
C ASN A 255 11.63 23.63 -27.27
N THR A 256 12.04 23.57 -25.99
CA THR A 256 13.37 23.92 -25.49
C THR A 256 13.95 22.77 -24.67
N PRO A 257 15.26 22.77 -24.37
CA PRO A 257 15.90 21.71 -23.59
C PRO A 257 15.16 21.36 -22.31
N VAL A 258 14.88 20.06 -22.10
CA VAL A 258 14.20 19.57 -20.90
C VAL A 258 15.18 19.57 -19.74
N LYS A 259 14.87 20.32 -18.69
CA LYS A 259 15.71 20.46 -17.48
C LYS A 259 15.18 19.68 -16.29
N SER A 260 13.91 19.29 -16.31
CA SER A 260 13.31 18.45 -15.28
C SER A 260 12.18 17.62 -15.87
N VAL A 261 11.98 16.43 -15.33
CA VAL A 261 10.88 15.53 -15.69
C VAL A 261 10.39 14.87 -14.42
N ASP A 262 9.08 14.68 -14.28
CA ASP A 262 8.53 13.99 -13.12
C ASP A 262 7.19 13.29 -13.42
N PHE A 263 6.91 12.22 -12.68
CA PHE A 263 5.70 11.41 -12.78
C PHE A 263 4.68 11.79 -11.71
N SER A 264 3.39 11.70 -12.04
CA SER A 264 2.34 11.70 -11.02
C SER A 264 2.54 10.53 -10.05
N PHE A 265 2.02 10.65 -8.81
CA PHE A 265 2.22 9.65 -7.75
C PHE A 265 1.78 8.21 -8.08
N ASP A 266 0.93 8.06 -9.09
CA ASP A 266 0.43 6.79 -9.59
C ASP A 266 1.08 6.34 -10.91
N GLY A 267 2.01 7.12 -11.44
CA GLY A 267 2.75 6.82 -12.68
C GLY A 267 1.97 7.04 -13.97
N ASN A 268 0.73 7.52 -13.92
CA ASN A 268 -0.13 7.62 -15.11
C ASN A 268 0.14 8.87 -15.97
N TYR A 269 0.72 9.92 -15.38
CA TYR A 269 0.96 11.18 -16.06
C TYR A 269 2.39 11.66 -15.88
N LEU A 270 2.89 12.36 -16.90
CA LEU A 270 4.24 12.89 -16.97
C LEU A 270 4.19 14.38 -17.28
N VAL A 271 5.12 15.13 -16.71
CA VAL A 271 5.32 16.54 -17.02
C VAL A 271 6.81 16.84 -17.14
N ALA A 272 7.16 17.79 -18.01
CA ALA A 272 8.53 18.23 -18.23
C ALA A 272 8.66 19.74 -18.07
N GLY A 273 9.72 20.16 -17.39
CA GLY A 273 10.11 21.56 -17.25
C GLY A 273 11.26 21.92 -18.18
N SER A 274 11.23 23.14 -18.71
CA SER A 274 12.20 23.65 -19.68
C SER A 274 12.47 25.15 -19.51
N GLU A 275 13.53 25.62 -20.16
CA GLU A 275 13.91 27.04 -20.18
C GLU A 275 13.04 27.86 -21.15
N ASP A 276 13.14 29.20 -21.07
CA ASP A 276 12.43 30.08 -21.99
C ASP A 276 12.85 29.84 -23.45
N SER A 277 11.88 29.97 -24.35
CA SER A 277 12.20 30.06 -25.78
C SER A 277 12.87 31.40 -26.06
N SER A 278 13.84 31.38 -26.97
CA SER A 278 14.42 32.63 -27.51
C SER A 278 13.38 33.47 -28.27
N ASN A 279 12.29 32.85 -28.71
CA ASN A 279 11.19 33.51 -29.37
C ASN A 279 10.19 34.07 -28.35
N LYS A 280 10.17 35.40 -28.20
CA LYS A 280 9.29 36.10 -27.25
C LYS A 280 7.80 35.97 -27.55
N ASP A 281 7.43 35.65 -28.78
CA ASP A 281 6.03 35.52 -29.21
C ASP A 281 5.45 34.12 -28.93
N GLU A 282 6.27 33.18 -28.48
CA GLU A 282 5.86 31.82 -28.20
C GLU A 282 5.13 31.72 -26.84
N LYS A 283 4.01 30.99 -26.83
CA LYS A 283 3.27 30.76 -25.58
C LYS A 283 4.07 29.82 -24.69
N LYS A 284 4.30 30.27 -23.45
CA LYS A 284 4.96 29.47 -22.41
C LYS A 284 3.94 28.51 -21.83
N GLN A 285 4.12 27.22 -22.06
CA GLN A 285 3.15 26.20 -21.70
C GLN A 285 3.82 25.03 -20.99
N LEU A 286 3.10 24.46 -20.01
CA LEU A 286 3.44 23.20 -19.35
C LEU A 286 2.48 22.12 -19.86
N HIS A 287 2.99 21.15 -20.61
CA HIS A 287 2.21 20.04 -21.13
C HIS A 287 2.26 18.85 -20.18
N ILE A 288 1.08 18.30 -19.84
CA ILE A 288 0.94 17.06 -19.10
C ILE A 288 0.50 15.97 -20.07
N ALA A 289 1.31 14.92 -20.19
CA ALA A 289 1.01 13.77 -21.04
C ALA A 289 0.58 12.56 -20.23
N HIS A 290 -0.28 11.73 -20.82
CA HIS A 290 -0.62 10.41 -20.30
C HIS A 290 0.45 9.41 -20.71
N VAL A 291 1.05 8.72 -19.74
CA VAL A 291 2.25 7.88 -19.91
C VAL A 291 1.99 6.75 -20.90
N GLU A 292 0.89 6.01 -20.72
CA GLU A 292 0.61 4.84 -21.55
C GLU A 292 0.26 5.22 -23.00
N SER A 293 -0.47 6.32 -23.23
CA SER A 293 -0.89 6.69 -24.60
C SER A 293 0.04 7.67 -25.31
N GLY A 294 0.83 8.45 -24.57
CA GLY A 294 1.65 9.55 -25.10
C GLY A 294 0.90 10.85 -25.35
N ASP A 295 -0.43 10.83 -25.43
CA ASP A 295 -1.23 12.05 -25.64
C ASP A 295 -1.03 13.12 -24.57
N ILE A 296 -0.92 14.37 -25.01
CA ILE A 296 -1.02 15.55 -24.15
C ILE A 296 -2.49 15.69 -23.71
N VAL A 297 -2.74 15.49 -22.43
CA VAL A 297 -4.10 15.50 -21.85
C VAL A 297 -4.48 16.83 -21.24
N HIS A 298 -3.50 17.64 -20.84
CA HIS A 298 -3.72 18.93 -20.22
C HIS A 298 -2.57 19.87 -20.51
N THR A 299 -2.86 21.16 -20.63
CA THR A 299 -1.86 22.22 -20.87
C THR A 299 -2.11 23.36 -19.91
N ILE A 300 -1.05 23.86 -19.30
CA ILE A 300 -1.08 24.98 -18.36
C ILE A 300 -0.38 26.16 -19.02
N ASP A 301 -1.12 27.26 -19.22
CA ASP A 301 -0.52 28.51 -19.70
C ASP A 301 0.27 29.19 -18.58
N LEU A 302 1.49 29.60 -18.89
CA LEU A 302 2.43 30.18 -17.94
C LEU A 302 2.76 31.63 -18.30
N ALA A 303 2.94 32.46 -17.27
CA ALA A 303 3.48 33.81 -17.45
C ALA A 303 5.01 33.79 -17.65
N ASN A 304 5.70 32.86 -16.96
CA ASN A 304 7.15 32.66 -17.01
C ASN A 304 7.44 31.17 -17.20
N PRO A 305 8.59 30.80 -17.80
CA PRO A 305 8.97 29.41 -18.01
C PRO A 305 9.07 28.64 -16.69
N ALA A 306 8.76 27.35 -16.77
CA ALA A 306 8.85 26.43 -15.66
C ALA A 306 10.01 25.45 -15.87
N VAL A 307 11.19 25.83 -15.38
CA VAL A 307 12.42 25.03 -15.53
C VAL A 307 12.40 23.76 -14.69
N HIS A 308 11.90 23.86 -13.45
CA HIS A 308 11.81 22.75 -12.50
C HIS A 308 10.35 22.43 -12.20
N VAL A 309 9.99 21.16 -12.35
CA VAL A 309 8.66 20.60 -12.03
C VAL A 309 8.78 19.49 -10.99
N ALA A 310 7.76 19.35 -10.16
CA ALA A 310 7.67 18.27 -9.19
C ALA A 310 6.20 17.94 -8.86
N TRP A 311 5.77 16.72 -9.17
CA TRP A 311 4.47 16.20 -8.78
C TRP A 311 4.41 15.96 -7.28
N HIS A 312 3.26 16.23 -6.69
CA HIS A 312 3.00 15.90 -5.30
C HIS A 312 2.97 14.36 -5.14
N PRO A 313 3.67 13.80 -4.12
CA PRO A 313 3.92 12.36 -4.00
C PRO A 313 2.69 11.52 -3.66
N CYS A 314 1.56 12.16 -3.39
CA CYS A 314 0.32 11.48 -3.00
C CYS A 314 -0.94 12.01 -3.69
N ARG A 315 -0.87 13.04 -4.54
CA ARG A 315 -2.08 13.71 -5.08
C ARG A 315 -1.80 14.32 -6.44
N TYR A 316 -2.85 14.59 -7.22
CA TYR A 316 -2.73 15.41 -8.43
C TYR A 316 -2.60 16.89 -8.04
N ALA A 317 -1.39 17.25 -7.67
CA ALA A 317 -0.93 18.60 -7.45
C ALA A 317 0.46 18.73 -8.07
N LEU A 318 0.73 19.86 -8.70
CA LEU A 318 1.96 20.08 -9.44
C LEU A 318 2.64 21.34 -8.90
N ALA A 319 3.87 21.18 -8.41
CA ALA A 319 4.76 22.27 -8.13
C ALA A 319 5.64 22.57 -9.35
N TYR A 320 5.88 23.85 -9.61
CA TYR A 320 6.82 24.28 -10.62
C TYR A 320 7.48 25.60 -10.25
N SER A 321 8.72 25.79 -10.70
CA SER A 321 9.42 27.06 -10.56
C SER A 321 8.85 28.08 -11.53
N ALA A 322 8.74 29.35 -11.13
CA ALA A 322 8.49 30.45 -12.04
C ALA A 322 9.51 31.55 -11.77
N ASP A 323 10.45 31.76 -12.69
CA ASP A 323 11.50 32.77 -12.54
C ASP A 323 10.90 34.13 -12.18
N SER A 324 11.53 34.85 -11.25
CA SER A 324 11.07 36.10 -10.61
C SER A 324 9.78 36.03 -9.77
N GLN A 325 9.00 34.95 -9.84
CA GLN A 325 7.74 34.75 -9.11
C GLN A 325 7.79 33.64 -8.05
N GLY A 326 8.95 33.00 -7.87
CA GLY A 326 9.20 31.97 -6.89
C GLY A 326 8.57 30.62 -7.25
N LEU A 327 8.12 29.88 -6.25
CA LEU A 327 7.47 28.60 -6.41
C LEU A 327 5.98 28.80 -6.75
N LYS A 328 5.45 28.00 -7.67
CA LYS A 328 4.02 27.89 -7.95
C LYS A 328 3.56 26.48 -7.62
N ILE A 329 2.37 26.33 -7.05
CA ILE A 329 1.77 25.02 -6.80
C ILE A 329 0.30 25.05 -7.24
N LEU A 330 -0.09 24.14 -8.13
CA LEU A 330 -1.51 23.84 -8.38
C LEU A 330 -2.02 22.88 -7.31
N LEU A 331 -2.97 23.33 -6.50
CA LEU A 331 -3.57 22.52 -5.43
C LEU A 331 -5.09 22.41 -5.61
N PRO A 332 -5.70 21.30 -5.16
CA PRO A 332 -7.16 21.18 -5.06
C PRO A 332 -7.67 22.27 -4.13
N MET A 333 -8.76 22.94 -4.51
CA MET A 333 -9.43 23.86 -3.59
C MET A 333 -9.82 23.05 -2.35
N SER A 334 -9.21 23.35 -1.21
CA SER A 334 -9.82 22.98 0.05
C SER A 334 -11.18 23.64 0.08
N THR A 335 -12.23 22.86 0.35
CA THR A 335 -13.53 23.38 0.73
C THR A 335 -13.35 24.23 1.98
N TRP A 336 -13.12 25.52 1.79
CA TRP A 336 -13.04 26.49 2.89
C TRP A 336 -14.47 26.97 3.18
N PRO A 337 -15.06 26.68 4.36
CA PRO A 337 -16.20 27.46 4.79
C PRO A 337 -15.69 28.85 5.17
N LEU A 338 -16.18 29.88 4.49
CA LEU A 338 -16.00 31.29 4.85
C LEU A 338 -16.24 31.48 6.35
N LEU A 339 -15.16 31.72 7.10
CA LEU A 339 -15.20 32.18 8.49
C LEU A 339 -14.73 33.63 8.49
N SER A 340 -15.56 34.51 7.93
CA SER A 340 -15.53 35.94 8.23
C SER A 340 -16.82 36.26 8.97
N THR A 341 -16.69 36.88 10.14
CA THR A 341 -17.70 37.22 11.18
C THR A 341 -18.13 36.10 12.12
N ILE A 342 -17.31 35.79 13.14
CA ILE A 342 -17.82 35.29 14.42
C ILE A 342 -17.10 36.01 15.58
N ASN A 343 -17.95 36.50 16.49
CA ASN A 343 -17.72 37.24 17.73
C ASN A 343 -16.54 36.71 18.59
N PRO A 344 -15.70 37.59 19.20
CA PRO A 344 -14.58 37.19 20.06
C PRO A 344 -14.95 36.27 21.23
N SER A 345 -16.23 36.22 21.65
CA SER A 345 -16.71 35.29 22.67
C SER A 345 -16.82 33.84 22.19
N SER A 346 -16.73 33.58 20.88
CA SER A 346 -16.74 32.23 20.29
C SER A 346 -15.33 31.65 20.07
N PHE A 347 -14.27 32.43 20.33
CA PHE A 347 -12.88 32.01 20.13
C PHE A 347 -12.47 30.81 21.01
N PHE A 348 -13.15 30.60 22.15
CA PHE A 348 -12.90 29.44 23.00
C PHE A 348 -13.62 28.16 22.57
N ALA A 349 -14.69 28.26 21.75
CA ALA A 349 -15.45 27.08 21.32
C ALA A 349 -14.94 26.47 20.00
N ILE A 350 -14.28 27.24 19.13
CA ILE A 350 -13.88 26.78 17.78
C ILE A 350 -12.57 25.96 17.80
N TYR A 351 -11.75 26.03 18.86
CA TYR A 351 -10.65 25.08 19.10
C TYR A 351 -11.10 23.70 19.59
N SER A 352 -12.41 23.45 19.72
CA SER A 352 -12.95 22.17 20.20
C SER A 352 -13.56 21.27 19.12
N ARG A 353 -13.19 21.40 17.84
CA ARG A 353 -13.25 20.21 16.97
C ARG A 353 -12.11 19.30 17.40
N LYS A 354 -12.35 18.57 18.49
CA LYS A 354 -11.51 17.46 18.94
C LYS A 354 -11.23 16.62 17.69
N TYR A 355 -9.98 16.62 17.24
CA TYR A 355 -9.44 15.42 16.60
C TYR A 355 -9.95 14.25 17.43
N PRO A 356 -10.55 13.20 16.84
CA PRO A 356 -10.96 12.04 17.62
C PRO A 356 -9.71 11.53 18.35
N LYS A 357 -9.59 11.90 19.62
CA LYS A 357 -8.54 11.40 20.50
C LYS A 357 -8.97 10.00 20.85
N MET A 358 -8.05 9.05 20.68
CA MET A 358 -8.26 7.70 21.18
C MET A 358 -8.65 7.81 22.66
N ASN A 359 -9.87 7.38 22.98
CA ASN A 359 -10.35 7.42 24.36
C ASN A 359 -9.76 6.23 25.12
N VAL A 360 -8.54 6.41 25.63
CA VAL A 360 -7.86 5.39 26.45
C VAL A 360 -8.54 5.14 27.80
N GLN A 361 -9.54 5.95 28.17
CA GLN A 361 -10.37 5.77 29.37
C GLN A 361 -11.69 5.06 29.06
N ALA A 362 -11.97 4.73 27.79
CA ALA A 362 -13.13 3.92 27.45
C ALA A 362 -13.04 2.57 28.17
N ALA A 363 -14.16 2.12 28.75
CA ALA A 363 -14.21 0.85 29.44
C ALA A 363 -13.90 -0.29 28.47
N LEU A 364 -12.85 -1.06 28.77
CA LEU A 364 -12.50 -2.27 28.05
C LEU A 364 -13.14 -3.47 28.75
N ASN A 365 -14.05 -4.16 28.06
CA ASN A 365 -14.62 -5.40 28.54
C ASN A 365 -14.17 -6.55 27.62
N PRO A 366 -13.18 -7.38 28.03
CA PRO A 366 -12.71 -8.50 27.22
C PRO A 366 -13.83 -9.46 26.79
N THR A 367 -14.85 -9.63 27.63
CA THR A 367 -15.98 -10.53 27.35
C THR A 367 -16.92 -10.02 26.26
N SER A 368 -16.93 -8.71 25.96
CA SER A 368 -17.66 -8.17 24.79
C SER A 368 -16.77 -8.04 23.54
N LEU A 369 -15.46 -7.85 23.73
CA LEU A 369 -14.50 -7.74 22.64
C LEU A 369 -14.31 -9.06 21.87
N PHE A 370 -14.25 -10.18 22.60
CA PHE A 370 -14.03 -11.54 22.07
C PHE A 370 -15.27 -12.42 22.25
N SER A 371 -16.42 -11.98 21.73
CA SER A 371 -17.69 -12.71 21.88
C SER A 371 -18.48 -12.82 20.58
N ALA A 372 -19.15 -13.96 20.45
CA ALA A 372 -20.11 -14.25 19.39
C ALA A 372 -21.55 -13.81 19.73
N LYS A 373 -21.75 -13.07 20.83
CA LYS A 373 -23.07 -12.67 21.32
C LYS A 373 -23.93 -12.04 20.23
N GLY A 374 -25.13 -12.59 20.07
CA GLY A 374 -26.14 -12.08 19.13
C GLY A 374 -25.89 -12.43 17.66
N LEU A 375 -24.90 -13.29 17.36
CA LEU A 375 -24.57 -13.67 15.98
C LEU A 375 -25.22 -14.98 15.56
N VAL A 376 -25.67 -15.02 14.32
CA VAL A 376 -25.96 -16.23 13.55
C VAL A 376 -24.77 -16.54 12.66
N VAL A 377 -24.14 -17.70 12.86
CA VAL A 377 -22.91 -18.09 12.15
C VAL A 377 -23.12 -19.37 11.35
N VAL A 378 -22.54 -19.43 10.16
CA VAL A 378 -22.54 -20.61 9.28
C VAL A 378 -21.11 -21.05 9.06
N ILE A 379 -20.83 -22.36 9.23
CA ILE A 379 -19.49 -22.93 9.08
C ILE A 379 -19.57 -24.12 8.13
N THR A 380 -18.92 -24.02 6.97
CA THR A 380 -18.75 -25.19 6.09
C THR A 380 -17.63 -26.10 6.62
N GLY A 381 -17.83 -27.42 6.56
CA GLY A 381 -16.90 -28.38 7.15
C GLY A 381 -16.85 -28.33 8.69
N GLY A 382 -17.95 -27.93 9.35
CA GLY A 382 -18.02 -27.72 10.80
C GLY A 382 -18.08 -28.99 11.66
N GLY A 383 -18.11 -30.19 11.06
CA GLY A 383 -18.24 -31.46 11.79
C GLY A 383 -16.96 -32.03 12.40
N SER A 384 -15.78 -31.44 12.15
CA SER A 384 -14.51 -31.92 12.73
C SER A 384 -13.41 -30.86 12.69
N GLY A 385 -12.28 -31.11 13.37
CA GLY A 385 -11.06 -30.32 13.31
C GLY A 385 -11.29 -28.83 13.62
N ILE A 386 -10.68 -27.96 12.81
CA ILE A 386 -10.75 -26.48 12.95
C ILE A 386 -12.20 -25.98 12.91
N GLY A 387 -13.03 -26.47 11.99
CA GLY A 387 -14.43 -26.03 11.87
C GLY A 387 -15.23 -26.31 13.14
N LEU A 388 -15.05 -27.50 13.73
CA LEU A 388 -15.71 -27.88 14.98
C LEU A 388 -15.14 -27.11 16.20
N ALA A 389 -13.83 -26.87 16.22
CA ALA A 389 -13.20 -26.05 17.25
C ALA A 389 -13.78 -24.62 17.27
N ILE A 390 -13.96 -24.01 16.09
CA ILE A 390 -14.61 -22.71 15.96
C ILE A 390 -16.07 -22.79 16.40
N ALA A 391 -16.84 -23.80 15.94
CA ALA A 391 -18.23 -23.97 16.35
C ALA A 391 -18.38 -24.07 17.88
N SER A 392 -17.51 -24.83 18.53
CA SER A 392 -17.47 -24.99 19.99
C SER A 392 -17.18 -23.66 20.70
N ALA A 393 -16.21 -22.89 20.22
CA ALA A 393 -15.90 -21.58 20.78
C ALA A 393 -17.07 -20.60 20.66
N LEU A 394 -17.75 -20.56 19.51
CA LEU A 394 -18.91 -19.70 19.28
C LEU A 394 -20.10 -20.09 20.17
N TYR A 395 -20.36 -21.40 20.32
CA TYR A 395 -21.39 -21.92 21.21
C TYR A 395 -21.13 -21.50 22.67
N GLN A 396 -19.90 -21.66 23.14
CA GLN A 396 -19.51 -21.31 24.51
C GLN A 396 -19.45 -19.79 24.78
N THR A 397 -19.39 -18.95 23.74
CA THR A 397 -19.26 -17.48 23.86
C THR A 397 -20.51 -16.70 23.45
N GLY A 398 -21.66 -17.38 23.40
CA GLY A 398 -22.98 -16.75 23.33
C GLY A 398 -23.53 -16.50 21.93
N ALA A 399 -23.04 -17.21 20.91
CA ALA A 399 -23.68 -17.19 19.60
C ALA A 399 -25.18 -17.52 19.72
N SER A 400 -26.03 -16.80 18.98
CA SER A 400 -27.47 -17.05 18.98
C SER A 400 -27.82 -18.30 18.20
N LYS A 401 -27.07 -18.57 17.12
CA LYS A 401 -27.22 -19.77 16.30
C LYS A 401 -25.90 -20.07 15.58
N VAL A 402 -25.55 -21.35 15.49
CA VAL A 402 -24.38 -21.83 14.75
C VAL A 402 -24.80 -23.01 13.88
N TYR A 403 -24.76 -22.81 12.57
CA TYR A 403 -25.00 -23.85 11.58
C TYR A 403 -23.68 -24.48 11.17
N ILE A 404 -23.57 -25.79 11.31
CA ILE A 404 -22.46 -26.56 10.76
C ILE A 404 -22.93 -27.34 9.53
N LEU A 405 -22.26 -27.10 8.41
CA LEU A 405 -22.60 -27.66 7.11
C LEU A 405 -21.60 -28.76 6.72
N GLY A 406 -22.09 -29.85 6.15
CA GLY A 406 -21.25 -30.92 5.62
C GLY A 406 -22.06 -32.06 5.02
N ARG A 407 -21.40 -32.94 4.27
CA ARG A 407 -22.09 -34.01 3.50
C ARG A 407 -22.67 -35.15 4.35
N ARG A 408 -22.14 -35.36 5.55
CA ARG A 408 -22.44 -36.52 6.40
C ARG A 408 -23.23 -36.08 7.63
N ALA A 409 -24.55 -36.29 7.60
CA ALA A 409 -25.46 -35.88 8.67
C ALA A 409 -25.05 -36.45 10.04
N ASN A 410 -24.76 -37.75 10.11
CA ASN A 410 -24.34 -38.43 11.33
C ASN A 410 -23.07 -37.80 11.96
N VAL A 411 -22.08 -37.42 11.14
CA VAL A 411 -20.85 -36.78 11.63
C VAL A 411 -21.15 -35.40 12.22
N LEU A 412 -22.07 -34.63 11.62
CA LEU A 412 -22.47 -33.33 12.15
C LEU A 412 -23.25 -33.48 13.45
N GLU A 413 -24.19 -34.41 13.53
CA GLU A 413 -24.98 -34.67 14.74
C GLU A 413 -24.11 -35.13 15.91
N ASP A 414 -23.16 -36.03 15.66
CA ASP A 414 -22.23 -36.49 16.71
C ASP A 414 -21.28 -35.39 17.16
N ALA A 415 -20.86 -34.51 16.25
CA ALA A 415 -20.10 -33.32 16.59
C ALA A 415 -20.88 -32.36 17.50
N ILE A 416 -22.17 -32.14 17.22
CA ILE A 416 -23.05 -31.34 18.07
C ILE A 416 -23.18 -31.97 19.46
N LYS A 417 -23.51 -33.27 19.56
CA LYS A 417 -23.59 -33.99 20.84
C LYS A 417 -22.29 -33.88 21.65
N THR A 418 -21.14 -33.95 20.97
CA THR A 418 -19.82 -33.82 21.61
C THR A 418 -19.64 -32.42 22.19
N VAL A 419 -20.00 -31.37 21.46
CA VAL A 419 -19.88 -29.99 21.93
C VAL A 419 -20.87 -29.69 23.06
N GLU A 420 -22.10 -30.18 22.96
CA GLU A 420 -23.16 -29.97 23.96
C GLU A 420 -22.94 -30.75 25.26
N SER A 421 -22.29 -31.92 25.19
CA SER A 421 -21.92 -32.70 26.38
C SER A 421 -20.70 -32.16 27.13
N SER A 422 -20.01 -31.16 26.58
CA SER A 422 -18.87 -30.53 27.24
C SER A 422 -19.27 -29.90 28.58
N PRO A 423 -18.49 -30.05 29.66
CA PRO A 423 -18.72 -29.34 30.92
C PRO A 423 -18.75 -27.81 30.78
N ALA A 424 -18.12 -27.28 29.74
CA ALA A 424 -18.09 -25.85 29.41
C ALA A 424 -19.28 -25.40 28.55
N ALA A 425 -20.16 -26.31 28.13
CA ALA A 425 -21.36 -25.99 27.37
C ALA A 425 -22.31 -25.09 28.18
N PRO A 426 -22.94 -24.07 27.56
CA PRO A 426 -24.01 -23.31 28.19
C PRO A 426 -25.15 -24.21 28.67
N LYS A 427 -25.47 -24.16 29.98
CA LYS A 427 -26.48 -25.04 30.61
C LYS A 427 -27.94 -24.73 30.26
N THR A 428 -28.19 -23.68 29.47
CA THR A 428 -29.52 -23.07 29.31
C THR A 428 -30.04 -23.05 27.87
N SER A 429 -29.29 -23.55 26.87
CA SER A 429 -29.70 -23.45 25.46
C SER A 429 -29.38 -24.70 24.64
N THR A 430 -30.41 -25.49 24.31
CA THR A 430 -30.29 -26.78 23.59
C THR A 430 -30.54 -26.67 22.08
N GLN A 431 -30.59 -25.45 21.52
CA GLN A 431 -30.92 -25.24 20.11
C GLN A 431 -29.98 -24.26 19.38
N VAL A 432 -28.83 -23.94 19.96
CA VAL A 432 -27.86 -23.02 19.31
C VAL A 432 -27.20 -23.69 18.11
N LEU A 433 -26.78 -24.94 18.25
CA LEU A 433 -26.11 -25.68 17.18
C LEU A 433 -27.13 -26.36 16.27
N SER A 434 -26.87 -26.38 14.96
CA SER A 434 -27.72 -27.08 13.99
C SER A 434 -26.90 -27.65 12.84
N ALA A 435 -27.20 -28.89 12.49
CA ALA A 435 -26.56 -29.60 11.39
C ALA A 435 -27.37 -29.39 10.11
N ILE A 436 -26.70 -29.08 9.00
CA ILE A 436 -27.32 -29.04 7.67
C ILE A 436 -26.47 -29.88 6.71
N THR A 437 -27.11 -30.87 6.09
CA THR A 437 -26.46 -31.66 5.03
C THR A 437 -26.23 -30.77 3.82
N CYS A 438 -24.97 -30.59 3.44
CA CYS A 438 -24.59 -29.71 2.34
C CYS A 438 -23.30 -30.20 1.68
N ASP A 439 -23.32 -30.33 0.35
CA ASP A 439 -22.12 -30.47 -0.47
C ASP A 439 -21.74 -29.09 -1.03
N VAL A 440 -20.59 -28.57 -0.60
CA VAL A 440 -20.10 -27.24 -0.99
C VAL A 440 -19.69 -27.16 -2.47
N THR A 441 -19.59 -28.29 -3.16
CA THR A 441 -19.29 -28.36 -4.59
C THR A 441 -20.54 -28.40 -5.47
N ASP A 442 -21.71 -28.60 -4.85
CA ASP A 442 -23.01 -28.60 -5.51
C ASP A 442 -23.79 -27.33 -5.13
N ILE A 443 -23.98 -26.45 -6.11
CA ILE A 443 -24.66 -25.17 -5.88
C ILE A 443 -26.14 -25.35 -5.50
N GLU A 444 -26.79 -26.43 -5.94
CA GLU A 444 -28.18 -26.72 -5.54
C GLU A 444 -28.24 -27.12 -4.08
N SER A 445 -27.30 -27.96 -3.63
CA SER A 445 -27.13 -28.32 -2.21
C SER A 445 -26.85 -27.09 -1.35
N VAL A 446 -26.00 -26.17 -1.81
CA VAL A 446 -25.73 -24.90 -1.11
C VAL A 446 -26.99 -24.02 -1.06
N ASN A 447 -27.72 -23.88 -2.17
CA ASN A 447 -28.95 -23.10 -2.21
C ASN A 447 -30.05 -23.68 -1.32
N ALA A 448 -30.15 -25.01 -1.21
CA ALA A 448 -31.07 -25.66 -0.29
C ALA A 448 -30.74 -25.33 1.18
N ALA A 449 -29.45 -25.34 1.54
CA ALA A 449 -29.00 -24.91 2.86
C ALA A 449 -29.31 -23.43 3.13
N VAL A 450 -29.08 -22.54 2.16
CA VAL A 450 -29.44 -21.12 2.23
C VAL A 450 -30.94 -20.94 2.45
N ALA A 451 -31.78 -21.65 1.69
CA ALA A 451 -33.24 -21.59 1.81
C ALA A 451 -33.73 -22.06 3.19
N GLN A 452 -33.13 -23.12 3.74
CA GLN A 452 -33.42 -23.58 5.09
C GLN A 452 -33.05 -22.51 6.13
N ILE A 453 -31.84 -21.94 6.07
CA ILE A 453 -31.39 -20.91 7.02
C ILE A 453 -32.23 -19.63 6.89
N GLN A 454 -32.60 -19.25 5.67
CA GLN A 454 -33.51 -18.12 5.40
C GLN A 454 -34.87 -18.32 6.07
N LYS A 455 -35.39 -19.55 6.09
CA LYS A 455 -36.65 -19.90 6.75
C LYS A 455 -36.54 -19.88 8.28
N GLU A 456 -35.41 -20.35 8.82
CA GLU A 456 -35.23 -20.50 10.27
C GLU A 456 -34.81 -19.21 10.98
N THR A 457 -33.88 -18.45 10.40
CA THR A 457 -33.32 -17.23 11.02
C THR A 457 -33.47 -16.00 10.15
N GLY A 458 -33.43 -16.16 8.83
CA GLY A 458 -33.62 -15.09 7.87
C GLY A 458 -32.42 -14.17 7.63
N TYR A 459 -31.29 -14.42 8.30
CA TYR A 459 -30.05 -13.67 8.14
C TYR A 459 -28.85 -14.50 8.64
N VAL A 460 -27.65 -14.12 8.21
CA VAL A 460 -26.38 -14.70 8.67
C VAL A 460 -25.40 -13.58 8.93
N ASP A 461 -24.87 -13.45 10.15
CA ASP A 461 -23.89 -12.42 10.48
C ASP A 461 -22.48 -12.81 10.00
N VAL A 462 -22.13 -14.10 10.09
CA VAL A 462 -20.80 -14.60 9.72
C VAL A 462 -20.90 -15.89 8.91
N LEU A 463 -20.21 -15.93 7.77
CA LEU A 463 -19.98 -17.14 6.98
C LEU A 463 -18.52 -17.55 7.10
N ILE A 464 -18.26 -18.80 7.46
CA ILE A 464 -16.91 -19.38 7.54
C ILE A 464 -16.78 -20.48 6.48
N ASN A 465 -16.03 -20.18 5.42
CA ASN A 465 -15.64 -21.12 4.39
C ASN A 465 -14.46 -21.95 4.90
N ASN A 466 -14.74 -23.10 5.53
CA ASN A 466 -13.72 -23.96 6.14
C ASN A 466 -13.61 -25.35 5.50
N ALA A 467 -14.57 -25.76 4.65
CA ALA A 467 -14.47 -27.01 3.91
C ALA A 467 -13.12 -27.12 3.16
N GLY A 468 -12.49 -28.29 3.22
CA GLY A 468 -11.22 -28.51 2.55
C GLY A 468 -10.80 -29.96 2.47
N VAL A 469 -9.90 -30.25 1.53
CA VAL A 469 -9.30 -31.57 1.29
C VAL A 469 -7.82 -31.41 0.92
N THR A 470 -7.02 -32.45 1.18
CA THR A 470 -5.60 -32.47 0.81
C THR A 470 -5.39 -32.57 -0.71
N GLY A 471 -6.25 -33.33 -1.40
CA GLY A 471 -5.96 -33.76 -2.78
C GLY A 471 -4.78 -34.75 -2.82
N PRO A 472 -4.13 -34.90 -3.99
CA PRO A 472 -2.97 -35.77 -4.15
C PRO A 472 -1.86 -35.49 -3.14
N ASN A 473 -1.48 -36.52 -2.38
CA ASN A 473 -0.45 -36.42 -1.34
C ASN A 473 0.90 -36.90 -1.88
N ASN A 474 1.61 -36.00 -2.56
CA ASN A 474 2.92 -36.26 -3.17
C ASN A 474 4.05 -35.43 -2.58
N GLY A 475 3.79 -34.59 -1.57
CA GLY A 475 4.78 -33.64 -1.06
C GLY A 475 6.05 -34.32 -0.50
N ARG A 476 5.90 -35.46 0.17
CA ARG A 476 7.06 -36.23 0.67
C ARG A 476 7.82 -36.92 -0.46
N ASP A 477 7.09 -37.61 -1.33
CA ASP A 477 7.64 -38.39 -2.44
C ASP A 477 8.49 -37.50 -3.37
N VAL A 478 8.05 -36.26 -3.63
CA VAL A 478 8.79 -35.27 -4.43
C VAL A 478 10.19 -34.97 -3.87
N TYR A 479 10.35 -34.89 -2.56
CA TYR A 479 11.66 -34.60 -1.94
C TYR A 479 12.48 -35.87 -1.64
N GLN A 480 11.89 -37.05 -1.77
CA GLN A 480 12.56 -38.35 -1.58
C GLN A 480 12.98 -39.01 -2.89
N ALA A 481 12.52 -38.50 -4.04
CA ALA A 481 12.87 -39.03 -5.35
C ALA A 481 14.40 -38.96 -5.60
N GLU A 482 14.98 -40.09 -5.97
CA GLU A 482 16.42 -40.23 -6.26
C GLU A 482 16.73 -40.19 -7.77
N SER A 483 15.70 -40.24 -8.62
CA SER A 483 15.82 -40.09 -10.07
C SER A 483 14.75 -39.18 -10.66
N ILE A 484 14.98 -38.68 -11.88
CA ILE A 484 14.03 -37.80 -12.57
C ILE A 484 12.72 -38.54 -12.93
N GLU A 485 12.78 -39.85 -13.17
CA GLU A 485 11.63 -40.71 -13.41
C GLU A 485 10.79 -40.86 -12.14
N GLN A 486 11.42 -41.09 -10.99
CA GLN A 486 10.71 -41.12 -9.70
C GLN A 486 10.07 -39.76 -9.37
N LEU A 487 10.76 -38.66 -9.68
CA LEU A 487 10.22 -37.31 -9.51
C LEU A 487 9.02 -37.07 -10.43
N ARG A 488 9.13 -37.46 -11.70
CA ARG A 488 8.02 -37.42 -12.68
C ARG A 488 6.82 -38.22 -12.17
N ASP A 489 7.04 -39.46 -11.73
CA ASP A 489 5.96 -40.33 -11.27
C ASP A 489 5.29 -39.74 -10.00
N SER A 490 6.06 -39.12 -9.12
CA SER A 490 5.53 -38.36 -7.96
C SER A 490 4.69 -37.15 -8.38
N PHE A 491 5.06 -36.45 -9.45
CA PHE A 491 4.30 -35.31 -9.98
C PHE A 491 2.97 -35.75 -10.61
N LEU A 492 2.97 -36.91 -11.27
CA LEU A 492 1.79 -37.48 -11.95
C LEU A 492 0.88 -38.29 -11.03
N LYS A 493 1.31 -38.57 -9.80
CA LYS A 493 0.55 -39.33 -8.80
C LYS A 493 -0.83 -38.71 -8.55
N GLU A 494 -1.87 -39.54 -8.65
CA GLU A 494 -3.27 -39.17 -8.39
C GLU A 494 -3.74 -37.92 -9.16
N TRP A 495 -3.31 -37.75 -10.41
CA TRP A 495 -3.60 -36.57 -11.25
C TRP A 495 -5.10 -36.17 -11.26
N ASP A 496 -6.01 -37.13 -11.35
CA ASP A 496 -7.46 -36.88 -11.38
C ASP A 496 -7.99 -36.27 -10.07
N GLY A 497 -7.25 -36.39 -8.96
CA GLY A 497 -7.59 -35.80 -7.67
C GLY A 497 -7.48 -34.27 -7.62
N TRP A 498 -6.75 -33.64 -8.55
CA TRP A 498 -6.55 -32.19 -8.58
C TRP A 498 -7.85 -31.41 -8.75
N GLY A 499 -8.73 -31.86 -9.65
CA GLY A 499 -10.01 -31.19 -9.93
C GLY A 499 -10.88 -31.09 -8.68
N SER A 500 -10.96 -32.19 -7.92
CA SER A 500 -11.72 -32.23 -6.66
C SER A 500 -11.14 -31.28 -5.60
N ALA A 501 -9.82 -31.16 -5.53
CA ALA A 501 -9.14 -30.25 -4.61
C ALA A 501 -9.44 -28.79 -4.94
N PHE A 502 -9.38 -28.41 -6.23
CA PHE A 502 -9.77 -27.06 -6.68
C PHE A 502 -11.25 -26.78 -6.44
N ALA A 503 -12.13 -27.73 -6.74
CA ALA A 503 -13.57 -27.58 -6.53
C ALA A 503 -13.89 -27.30 -5.06
N ILE A 504 -13.31 -28.08 -4.13
CA ILE A 504 -13.59 -27.96 -2.69
C ILE A 504 -12.83 -26.80 -2.05
N ASN A 505 -11.52 -26.67 -2.25
CA ASN A 505 -10.71 -25.68 -1.53
C ASN A 505 -10.85 -24.26 -2.11
N THR A 506 -11.14 -24.13 -3.41
CA THR A 506 -11.02 -22.86 -4.14
C THR A 506 -12.36 -22.40 -4.73
N GLN A 507 -12.97 -23.20 -5.60
CA GLN A 507 -14.23 -22.85 -6.27
C GLN A 507 -15.38 -22.67 -5.27
N SER A 508 -15.49 -23.58 -4.29
CA SER A 508 -16.56 -23.52 -3.28
C SER A 508 -16.55 -22.20 -2.49
N VAL A 509 -15.38 -21.59 -2.27
CA VAL A 509 -15.27 -20.29 -1.59
C VAL A 509 -16.09 -19.23 -2.32
N VAL A 510 -16.07 -19.24 -3.65
CA VAL A 510 -16.85 -18.30 -4.47
C VAL A 510 -18.33 -18.68 -4.43
N GLY A 511 -18.66 -19.94 -4.73
CA GLY A 511 -20.05 -20.40 -4.84
C GLY A 511 -20.83 -20.25 -3.54
N VAL A 512 -20.25 -20.70 -2.42
CA VAL A 512 -20.87 -20.57 -1.10
C VAL A 512 -20.97 -19.10 -0.70
N SER A 513 -19.90 -18.30 -0.84
CA SER A 513 -19.96 -16.87 -0.50
C SER A 513 -21.05 -16.14 -1.27
N ALA A 514 -21.15 -16.39 -2.58
CA ALA A 514 -22.15 -15.77 -3.45
C ALA A 514 -23.58 -16.13 -3.03
N ALA A 515 -23.85 -17.42 -2.75
CA ALA A 515 -25.18 -17.89 -2.36
C ALA A 515 -25.67 -17.27 -1.03
N PHE A 516 -24.75 -16.96 -0.12
CA PHE A 516 -25.07 -16.38 1.20
C PHE A 516 -25.13 -14.84 1.23
N LEU A 517 -24.76 -14.13 0.15
CA LEU A 517 -24.76 -12.65 0.13
C LEU A 517 -26.10 -12.02 0.56
N PRO A 518 -27.28 -12.50 0.13
CA PRO A 518 -28.56 -11.94 0.58
C PRO A 518 -28.76 -12.05 2.10
N LEU A 519 -28.37 -13.17 2.71
CA LEU A 519 -28.46 -13.39 4.15
C LEU A 519 -27.47 -12.49 4.94
N LEU A 520 -26.29 -12.24 4.37
CA LEU A 520 -25.30 -11.32 4.93
C LEU A 520 -25.79 -9.86 4.88
N GLU A 521 -26.42 -9.44 3.79
CA GLU A 521 -27.05 -8.11 3.69
C GLU A 521 -28.24 -7.98 4.66
N ALA A 522 -29.04 -9.03 4.82
CA ALA A 522 -30.13 -9.06 5.80
C ALA A 522 -29.62 -8.86 7.24
N ALA A 523 -28.47 -9.46 7.59
CA ALA A 523 -27.86 -9.27 8.91
C ALA A 523 -27.42 -7.82 9.13
N ASN A 524 -26.78 -7.20 8.13
CA ASN A 524 -26.42 -5.79 8.16
C ASN A 524 -27.65 -4.88 8.35
N THR A 525 -28.70 -5.12 7.55
CA THR A 525 -29.94 -4.34 7.58
C THR A 525 -30.64 -4.44 8.94
N ARG A 526 -30.67 -5.65 9.53
CA ARG A 526 -31.17 -5.90 10.89
C ARG A 526 -30.40 -5.10 11.95
N ARG A 527 -29.08 -4.96 11.79
CA ARG A 527 -28.20 -4.15 12.67
C ARG A 527 -28.23 -2.65 12.37
N GLY A 528 -29.14 -2.23 11.49
CA GLY A 528 -29.37 -0.84 11.13
C GLY A 528 -28.40 -0.25 10.11
N TRP A 529 -27.50 -1.05 9.53
CA TRP A 529 -26.69 -0.59 8.41
C TRP A 529 -27.56 -0.38 7.18
N ALA A 530 -27.32 0.71 6.45
CA ALA A 530 -27.97 0.95 5.17
C ALA A 530 -27.69 -0.22 4.20
N PRO A 531 -28.69 -0.76 3.48
CA PRO A 531 -28.48 -1.81 2.48
C PRO A 531 -27.87 -1.24 1.18
N GLY A 532 -27.49 -2.13 0.28
CA GLY A 532 -27.03 -1.81 -1.06
C GLY A 532 -25.59 -1.29 -1.12
N LYS A 533 -25.21 -0.87 -2.32
CA LYS A 533 -23.85 -0.41 -2.63
C LYS A 533 -23.63 1.03 -2.16
N VAL A 534 -22.59 1.26 -1.37
CA VAL A 534 -22.14 2.59 -0.94
C VAL A 534 -20.82 2.90 -1.65
N THR A 535 -20.79 3.97 -2.44
CA THR A 535 -19.63 4.37 -3.24
C THR A 535 -19.21 5.81 -2.93
N GLY A 536 -17.96 6.15 -3.24
CA GLY A 536 -17.41 7.50 -3.12
C GLY A 536 -16.57 7.72 -1.85
N ALA A 537 -15.52 8.53 -1.98
CA ALA A 537 -14.62 8.84 -0.86
C ALA A 537 -15.34 9.71 0.18
N GLY A 538 -15.22 9.34 1.46
CA GLY A 538 -15.86 10.06 2.58
C GLY A 538 -17.32 9.66 2.83
N ASN A 539 -17.90 8.76 2.04
CA ASN A 539 -19.25 8.25 2.26
C ASN A 539 -19.19 7.00 3.16
N ALA A 540 -19.28 7.20 4.47
CA ALA A 540 -19.45 6.09 5.40
C ALA A 540 -20.82 5.43 5.19
N ARG A 541 -20.88 4.09 5.24
CA ARG A 541 -22.16 3.40 5.34
C ARG A 541 -22.85 3.88 6.62
N VAL A 542 -24.10 4.32 6.51
CA VAL A 542 -24.84 4.85 7.66
C VAL A 542 -25.38 3.69 8.49
N GLN A 543 -25.32 3.81 9.82
CA GLN A 543 -25.93 2.88 10.76
C GLN A 543 -26.99 3.60 11.61
N ASP A 544 -28.22 3.09 11.60
CA ASP A 544 -29.25 3.44 12.56
C ASP A 544 -29.09 2.58 13.83
N LYS A 545 -28.37 3.11 14.82
CA LYS A 545 -28.10 2.40 16.08
C LYS A 545 -29.34 2.13 16.92
N SER A 546 -30.47 2.79 16.67
CA SER A 546 -31.72 2.51 17.40
C SER A 546 -32.22 1.08 17.16
N LYS A 547 -31.89 0.49 16.00
CA LYS A 547 -32.23 -0.88 15.65
C LYS A 547 -31.47 -1.94 16.44
N LEU A 548 -30.38 -1.58 17.13
CA LEU A 548 -29.60 -2.53 17.95
C LEU A 548 -30.37 -3.01 19.19
N ALA A 549 -31.29 -2.21 19.73
CA ALA A 549 -32.05 -2.55 20.94
C ALA A 549 -32.87 -3.85 20.81
N GLY A 550 -33.16 -4.31 19.59
CA GLY A 550 -33.87 -5.56 19.31
C GLY A 550 -33.00 -6.72 18.84
N THR A 551 -31.67 -6.56 18.75
CA THR A 551 -30.80 -7.60 18.15
C THR A 551 -30.05 -8.47 19.17
N GLY A 552 -30.05 -8.09 20.44
CA GLY A 552 -29.22 -8.72 21.48
C GLY A 552 -27.74 -8.30 21.44
N ALA A 553 -27.38 -7.40 20.52
CA ALA A 553 -26.05 -6.79 20.43
C ALA A 553 -25.88 -5.65 21.45
N ASP A 554 -24.62 -5.27 21.69
CA ASP A 554 -24.32 -4.12 22.55
C ASP A 554 -24.69 -2.80 21.85
N ALA A 555 -24.99 -1.75 22.61
CA ALA A 555 -25.45 -0.46 22.07
C ALA A 555 -24.42 0.25 21.16
N ASP A 556 -23.14 -0.11 21.31
CA ASP A 556 -22.02 0.41 20.52
C ASP A 556 -21.55 -0.57 19.44
N ASP A 557 -22.27 -1.66 19.19
CA ASP A 557 -21.93 -2.67 18.18
C ASP A 557 -21.97 -2.09 16.75
N ASP A 558 -20.82 -2.11 16.10
CA ASP A 558 -20.59 -1.66 14.73
C ASP A 558 -20.12 -2.81 13.81
N ARG A 559 -20.40 -4.06 14.18
CA ARG A 559 -20.04 -5.21 13.35
C ARG A 559 -20.83 -5.20 12.04
N LEU A 560 -20.11 -5.31 10.95
CA LEU A 560 -20.63 -5.65 9.63
C LEU A 560 -20.55 -7.16 9.40
N ALA A 561 -21.45 -7.66 8.54
CA ALA A 561 -21.44 -9.03 8.06
C ALA A 561 -20.05 -9.45 7.54
N HIS A 562 -19.68 -10.69 7.77
CA HIS A 562 -18.28 -11.12 7.63
C HIS A 562 -18.16 -12.50 6.99
N ILE A 563 -17.29 -12.61 5.99
CA ILE A 563 -16.85 -13.86 5.41
C ILE A 563 -15.42 -14.17 5.90
N ILE A 564 -15.21 -15.36 6.43
CA ILE A 564 -13.89 -15.85 6.82
C ILE A 564 -13.57 -17.07 5.97
N THR A 565 -12.43 -17.07 5.30
CA THR A 565 -11.97 -18.25 4.53
C THR A 565 -10.80 -18.92 5.26
N VAL A 566 -10.93 -20.21 5.56
CA VAL A 566 -9.85 -21.01 6.15
C VAL A 566 -9.02 -21.64 5.04
N ALA A 567 -7.89 -21.00 4.75
CA ALA A 567 -6.90 -21.48 3.81
C ALA A 567 -5.89 -22.40 4.52
N SER A 568 -4.59 -22.13 4.40
CA SER A 568 -3.51 -22.82 5.11
C SER A 568 -2.21 -22.03 4.99
N VAL A 569 -1.24 -22.24 5.87
CA VAL A 569 0.13 -21.77 5.63
C VAL A 569 0.74 -22.32 4.34
N ALA A 570 0.22 -23.44 3.83
CA ALA A 570 0.56 -23.97 2.51
C ALA A 570 0.37 -22.95 1.37
N SER A 571 -0.48 -21.93 1.56
CA SER A 571 -0.65 -20.80 0.63
C SER A 571 0.63 -19.99 0.41
N PHE A 572 1.56 -20.01 1.37
CA PHE A 572 2.79 -19.21 1.35
C PHE A 572 4.06 -20.05 1.28
N MET A 573 3.98 -21.35 1.60
CA MET A 573 5.15 -22.23 1.65
C MET A 573 5.60 -22.63 0.25
N ARG A 574 6.89 -22.43 -0.03
CA ARG A 574 7.58 -22.99 -1.20
C ARG A 574 8.03 -24.44 -0.97
N LYS A 575 8.22 -24.84 0.30
CA LYS A 575 8.43 -26.25 0.66
C LYS A 575 7.09 -26.97 0.81
N THR A 576 6.82 -27.94 -0.06
CA THR A 576 5.54 -28.67 -0.09
C THR A 576 5.50 -29.75 0.99
N THR A 577 4.73 -29.56 2.06
CA THR A 577 4.67 -30.56 3.16
C THR A 577 3.46 -31.48 3.12
N ALA A 578 2.45 -31.17 2.29
CA ALA A 578 1.28 -32.02 2.05
C ALA A 578 1.30 -32.51 0.60
N GLY A 579 0.90 -31.67 -0.36
CA GLY A 579 0.93 -31.99 -1.78
C GLY A 579 0.89 -30.74 -2.64
N LEU A 580 1.32 -30.86 -3.89
CA LEU A 580 1.36 -29.73 -4.82
C LEU A 580 -0.04 -29.12 -5.03
N ALA A 581 -1.06 -29.98 -5.20
CA ALA A 581 -2.44 -29.56 -5.31
C ALA A 581 -2.93 -28.82 -4.05
N TYR A 582 -2.55 -29.28 -2.85
CA TYR A 582 -2.93 -28.63 -1.61
C TYR A 582 -2.38 -27.21 -1.52
N ASN A 583 -1.08 -27.02 -1.77
CA ASN A 583 -0.46 -25.70 -1.77
C ASN A 583 -1.12 -24.77 -2.80
N ALA A 584 -1.26 -25.21 -4.05
CA ALA A 584 -1.86 -24.41 -5.11
C ALA A 584 -3.31 -24.01 -4.81
N THR A 585 -4.13 -24.96 -4.37
CA THR A 585 -5.55 -24.72 -4.11
C THR A 585 -5.79 -23.85 -2.86
N LYS A 586 -4.98 -24.02 -1.81
CA LYS A 586 -5.03 -23.14 -0.62
C LYS A 586 -4.49 -21.75 -0.93
N ALA A 587 -3.48 -21.61 -1.78
CA ALA A 587 -3.05 -20.30 -2.30
C ALA A 587 -4.18 -19.61 -3.09
N GLY A 588 -4.86 -20.36 -3.96
CA GLY A 588 -6.05 -19.88 -4.67
C GLY A 588 -7.18 -19.43 -3.74
N ALA A 589 -7.48 -20.20 -2.70
CA ALA A 589 -8.50 -19.86 -1.70
C ALA A 589 -8.18 -18.53 -0.98
N ALA A 590 -6.92 -18.37 -0.54
CA ALA A 590 -6.45 -17.14 0.10
C ALA A 590 -6.51 -15.94 -0.86
N HIS A 591 -6.12 -16.14 -2.13
CA HIS A 591 -6.16 -15.09 -3.14
C HIS A 591 -7.60 -14.65 -3.46
N ILE A 592 -8.50 -15.59 -3.72
CA ILE A 592 -9.92 -15.31 -3.98
C ILE A 592 -10.55 -14.53 -2.83
N SER A 593 -10.29 -14.91 -1.58
CA SER A 593 -10.87 -14.21 -0.44
C SER A 593 -10.34 -12.77 -0.27
N LYS A 594 -9.09 -12.48 -0.70
CA LYS A 594 -8.58 -11.11 -0.82
C LYS A 594 -9.26 -10.33 -1.97
N VAL A 595 -9.57 -10.99 -3.08
CA VAL A 595 -10.35 -10.36 -4.16
C VAL A 595 -11.76 -10.03 -3.66
N LEU A 596 -12.41 -10.97 -2.94
CA LEU A 596 -13.72 -10.75 -2.32
C LEU A 596 -13.71 -9.57 -1.34
N SER A 597 -12.64 -9.36 -0.56
CA SER A 597 -12.57 -8.23 0.37
C SER A 597 -12.60 -6.86 -0.32
N THR A 598 -12.11 -6.81 -1.56
CA THR A 598 -12.14 -5.62 -2.40
C THR A 598 -13.52 -5.43 -3.02
N ILE A 599 -14.07 -6.50 -3.61
CA ILE A 599 -15.39 -6.48 -4.28
C ILE A 599 -16.50 -6.15 -3.28
N LEU A 600 -16.47 -6.76 -2.10
CA LEU A 600 -17.55 -6.71 -1.11
C LEU A 600 -17.47 -5.50 -0.17
N ALA A 601 -16.36 -4.75 -0.16
CA ALA A 601 -16.19 -3.57 0.69
C ALA A 601 -17.31 -2.54 0.49
N GLU A 602 -17.64 -2.23 -0.77
CA GLU A 602 -18.71 -1.29 -1.11
C GLU A 602 -20.12 -1.82 -0.78
N TRP A 603 -20.26 -3.11 -0.45
CA TRP A 603 -21.51 -3.76 -0.05
C TRP A 603 -21.62 -3.96 1.48
N GLY A 604 -20.61 -3.53 2.24
CA GLY A 604 -20.63 -3.64 3.69
C GLY A 604 -20.44 -5.07 4.18
N VAL A 605 -19.82 -5.94 3.38
CA VAL A 605 -19.45 -7.29 3.79
C VAL A 605 -17.93 -7.37 3.85
N ARG A 606 -17.40 -7.73 5.02
CA ARG A 606 -15.96 -7.91 5.22
C ARG A 606 -15.55 -9.30 4.75
N SER A 607 -14.33 -9.45 4.24
CA SER A 607 -13.75 -10.76 3.89
C SER A 607 -12.32 -10.85 4.41
N ASN A 608 -12.02 -11.86 5.23
CA ASN A 608 -10.70 -12.11 5.79
C ASN A 608 -10.30 -13.58 5.66
N VAL A 609 -9.01 -13.88 5.76
CA VAL A 609 -8.44 -15.21 5.60
C VAL A 609 -7.75 -15.65 6.89
N VAL A 610 -7.92 -16.93 7.24
CA VAL A 610 -7.12 -17.60 8.27
C VAL A 610 -6.27 -18.69 7.59
N CYS A 611 -4.96 -18.63 7.80
CA CYS A 611 -3.97 -19.57 7.28
C CYS A 611 -3.38 -20.37 8.46
N PRO A 612 -4.01 -21.49 8.85
CA PRO A 612 -3.52 -22.33 9.93
C PRO A 612 -2.31 -23.16 9.50
N GLY A 613 -1.42 -23.41 10.46
CA GLY A 613 -0.38 -24.43 10.42
C GLY A 613 -0.93 -25.84 10.68
N PRO A 614 -0.14 -26.75 11.29
CA PRO A 614 -0.63 -28.06 11.65
C PRO A 614 -1.56 -27.99 12.86
N TYR A 615 -2.78 -28.50 12.69
CA TYR A 615 -3.82 -28.62 13.73
C TYR A 615 -4.42 -30.03 13.69
N PRO A 616 -4.86 -30.57 14.84
CA PRO A 616 -5.57 -31.85 14.88
C PRO A 616 -6.81 -31.85 13.98
N SER A 617 -6.82 -32.75 13.00
CA SER A 617 -7.93 -32.96 12.08
C SER A 617 -7.85 -34.35 11.45
N VAL A 618 -8.86 -34.71 10.67
CA VAL A 618 -8.84 -35.93 9.85
C VAL A 618 -7.64 -35.90 8.87
N MET A 619 -7.23 -34.73 8.39
CA MET A 619 -6.09 -34.58 7.46
C MET A 619 -4.73 -34.79 8.13
N THR A 620 -4.64 -34.67 9.45
CA THR A 620 -3.40 -34.85 10.21
C THR A 620 -3.40 -36.13 11.04
N GLN A 621 -4.37 -37.01 10.82
CA GLN A 621 -4.47 -38.28 11.53
C GLN A 621 -3.20 -39.11 11.31
N GLY A 622 -2.62 -39.62 12.40
CA GLY A 622 -1.38 -40.41 12.36
C GLY A 622 -0.07 -39.61 12.34
N ILE A 623 -0.14 -38.26 12.34
CA ILE A 623 1.06 -37.42 12.51
C ILE A 623 1.36 -37.25 14.00
N ASN A 624 2.60 -37.51 14.42
CA ASN A 624 3.06 -37.17 15.77
C ASN A 624 3.01 -35.65 15.96
N GLY A 625 2.24 -35.17 16.94
CA GLY A 625 1.99 -33.74 17.16
C GLY A 625 3.16 -32.95 17.76
N VAL A 626 4.32 -33.58 17.91
CA VAL A 626 5.56 -33.00 18.43
C VAL A 626 6.48 -32.65 17.28
N TYR A 627 6.98 -31.41 17.24
CA TYR A 627 7.83 -30.90 16.17
C TYR A 627 9.16 -30.38 16.71
N GLY A 628 10.21 -30.48 15.91
CA GLY A 628 11.46 -29.76 16.17
C GLY A 628 11.29 -28.24 15.96
N THR A 629 12.17 -27.44 16.58
CA THR A 629 12.17 -25.97 16.41
C THR A 629 12.44 -25.53 14.98
N SER A 630 13.03 -26.38 14.14
CA SER A 630 13.25 -26.18 12.71
C SER A 630 12.03 -26.49 11.84
N GLU A 631 10.96 -27.05 12.41
CA GLU A 631 9.72 -27.41 11.69
C GLU A 631 8.53 -26.59 12.18
N VAL A 632 8.38 -26.46 13.49
CA VAL A 632 7.42 -25.59 14.16
C VAL A 632 8.12 -25.07 15.42
N PRO A 633 8.57 -23.81 15.47
CA PRO A 633 9.24 -23.23 16.64
C PRO A 633 8.50 -23.46 17.97
N GLN A 634 7.16 -23.42 17.96
CA GLN A 634 6.34 -23.69 19.13
C GLN A 634 6.40 -25.16 19.62
N GLY A 635 6.97 -26.07 18.84
CA GLY A 635 7.21 -27.47 19.19
C GLY A 635 5.98 -28.38 19.18
N ARG A 636 4.79 -27.84 18.88
CA ARG A 636 3.52 -28.58 18.88
C ARG A 636 2.59 -28.16 17.74
N MET A 637 1.59 -28.99 17.45
CA MET A 637 0.40 -28.55 16.72
C MET A 637 -0.34 -27.44 17.46
N GLY A 638 -1.09 -26.62 16.71
CA GLY A 638 -2.07 -25.71 17.30
C GLY A 638 -3.21 -26.48 17.98
N ASP A 639 -3.84 -25.87 18.98
CA ASP A 639 -4.94 -26.45 19.75
C ASP A 639 -6.25 -25.65 19.61
N VAL A 640 -7.29 -26.05 20.34
CA VAL A 640 -8.60 -25.39 20.31
C VAL A 640 -8.51 -23.93 20.74
N ASN A 641 -7.65 -23.57 21.69
CA ASN A 641 -7.53 -22.21 22.20
C ASN A 641 -6.86 -21.31 21.16
N ASP A 642 -5.83 -21.81 20.47
CA ASP A 642 -5.11 -21.07 19.44
C ASP A 642 -6.04 -20.62 18.31
N ILE A 643 -6.90 -21.53 17.81
CA ILE A 643 -7.85 -21.19 16.75
C ILE A 643 -9.08 -20.43 17.27
N ALA A 644 -9.58 -20.78 18.47
CA ALA A 644 -10.73 -20.10 19.08
C ALA A 644 -10.42 -18.63 19.36
N GLY A 645 -9.24 -18.33 19.91
CA GLY A 645 -8.82 -16.96 20.17
C GLY A 645 -8.81 -16.10 18.91
N LEU A 646 -8.24 -16.64 17.82
CA LEU A 646 -8.21 -15.94 16.52
C LEU A 646 -9.61 -15.80 15.91
N ALA A 647 -10.45 -16.83 15.96
CA ALA A 647 -11.80 -16.77 15.43
C ALA A 647 -12.67 -15.75 16.20
N LEU A 648 -12.61 -15.75 17.52
CA LEU A 648 -13.32 -14.80 18.38
C LEU A 648 -12.81 -13.37 18.20
N PHE A 649 -11.51 -13.19 17.95
CA PHE A 649 -10.97 -11.88 17.57
C PHE A 649 -11.59 -11.37 16.27
N LEU A 650 -11.58 -12.17 15.20
CA LEU A 650 -12.07 -11.78 13.88
C LEU A 650 -13.59 -11.52 13.84
N ILE A 651 -14.35 -12.31 14.60
CA ILE A 651 -15.82 -12.26 14.64
C ILE A 651 -16.34 -11.26 15.68
N GLY A 652 -15.61 -11.10 16.79
CA GLY A 652 -15.94 -10.18 17.86
C GLY A 652 -15.75 -8.72 17.48
N LYS A 653 -16.07 -7.82 18.43
CA LYS A 653 -15.89 -6.37 18.25
C LYS A 653 -14.42 -5.99 18.05
N ALA A 654 -13.48 -6.76 18.59
CA ALA A 654 -12.05 -6.48 18.42
C ALA A 654 -11.59 -6.53 16.95
N GLY A 655 -12.23 -7.36 16.13
CA GLY A 655 -11.87 -7.54 14.72
C GLY A 655 -12.62 -6.63 13.76
N THR A 656 -13.50 -5.72 14.20
CA THR A 656 -14.35 -4.88 13.33
C THR A 656 -13.55 -4.03 12.36
N TYR A 657 -12.38 -3.55 12.79
CA TYR A 657 -11.47 -2.72 12.01
C TYR A 657 -10.54 -3.50 11.06
N ILE A 658 -10.96 -4.69 10.62
CA ILE A 658 -10.15 -5.60 9.81
C ILE A 658 -10.94 -6.03 8.56
N ASN A 659 -10.36 -5.83 7.38
CA ASN A 659 -10.87 -6.32 6.10
C ASN A 659 -9.70 -6.65 5.15
N GLY A 660 -9.78 -7.79 4.45
CA GLY A 660 -8.77 -8.22 3.48
C GLY A 660 -7.47 -8.75 4.08
N THR A 661 -7.43 -9.03 5.39
CA THR A 661 -6.21 -9.54 6.03
C THR A 661 -6.07 -11.05 5.90
N VAL A 662 -4.82 -11.52 5.92
CA VAL A 662 -4.49 -12.94 6.03
C VAL A 662 -3.79 -13.19 7.36
N GLN A 663 -4.54 -13.78 8.30
CA GLN A 663 -4.06 -14.08 9.64
C GLN A 663 -3.42 -15.46 9.66
N VAL A 664 -2.18 -15.55 10.16
CA VAL A 664 -1.46 -16.82 10.30
C VAL A 664 -1.55 -17.28 11.76
N THR A 665 -1.78 -18.58 11.94
CA THR A 665 -1.68 -19.23 13.25
C THR A 665 -1.01 -20.59 13.07
N ASP A 666 0.30 -20.65 13.26
CA ASP A 666 1.11 -21.79 12.77
C ASP A 666 2.29 -22.18 13.67
N GLY A 667 2.40 -21.57 14.86
CA GLY A 667 3.50 -21.81 15.78
C GLY A 667 4.87 -21.37 15.26
N GLY A 668 4.93 -20.49 14.25
CA GLY A 668 6.16 -19.99 13.63
C GLY A 668 6.65 -20.82 12.44
N ARG A 669 5.87 -21.79 11.97
CA ARG A 669 6.23 -22.71 10.88
C ARG A 669 6.65 -21.99 9.60
N LEU A 670 5.98 -20.89 9.23
CA LEU A 670 6.32 -20.10 8.04
C LEU A 670 7.69 -19.42 8.13
N ALA A 671 8.17 -19.12 9.34
CA ALA A 671 9.46 -18.46 9.54
C ALA A 671 10.66 -19.41 9.35
N VAL A 672 10.45 -20.72 9.51
CA VAL A 672 11.52 -21.73 9.44
C VAL A 672 11.52 -22.55 8.15
N HIS A 673 10.45 -22.44 7.35
CA HIS A 673 10.39 -23.03 6.02
C HIS A 673 10.51 -21.97 4.93
N PRO A 674 11.10 -22.30 3.76
CA PRO A 674 11.05 -21.42 2.60
C PRO A 674 9.60 -21.02 2.29
N SER A 675 9.30 -19.74 2.44
CA SER A 675 7.97 -19.17 2.26
C SER A 675 8.04 -17.78 1.63
N THR A 676 6.89 -17.27 1.21
CA THR A 676 6.66 -15.88 0.77
C THR A 676 5.39 -15.37 1.45
N TYR A 677 5.49 -15.16 2.77
CA TYR A 677 4.43 -14.60 3.60
C TYR A 677 4.42 -13.08 3.55
#